data_AF-W9RFV2-F1
#
_entry.id   AF-W9RFV2-F1
#
_cell.length_a   1.000
_cell.length_b   1.000
_cell.length_c   1.000
_cell.angle_alpha   90.00
_cell.angle_beta   90.00
_cell.angle_gamma   90.00
#
_symmetry.space_group_name_H-M   'P 1'
#
loop_
_entity.id
_entity.type
_entity.pdbx_description
1 polymer ?
#
loop_
_entity_poly.entity_id
_entity_poly.type
_entity_poly.pdbx_seq_one_letter_code
_entity_poly.pdbx_strand_id
1 'polypeptide(L)'
;MATESRYAWHIGPECIKINIAGLENGTKWFMKNSTTQVIEPPSTLEEEEEPLPEEFVLVEKTEPDGVIEQIIFSSGGEVDVYDLQSLCDKVGWPRRPLSKLAAALKNSYMVATLHSVRKFPGSAGSEQNDQKKLIGMARATSDHAFNATIWDVLVDPSYQGQGLGKALVEKLIRALLQRDIGNITLFADSQVVEFYRNLGFEPDPEGIKVKALKSVWRELEDPFKRLNWKKKDPCNSSWTGVICSLNPDLEDGYLHIQELRLLNMNLSGKLAPELGQFSHITILNFMWNNISGSIPKEIGNMTSLRLLLLSGNQISGSLPDELGNLQNITKFQLDINCISGPIPKSFANLRNVKHFHMNNNSISGQIPPELYKLPELVHFLFDNNNLSGYLPTELFQMPNIRILALRNCNLQGSIPDFSRIPGLRYLDLSSNHLSGSLPTNRFSENMTTIDLSKNALNGSIPLNFSGLPRLQRLSLENNSLSGTIPSTFWQNIIFGPDTKLTLNLQNNLLSNISGSLYPPPNVTIKLQGNPICTRETELDIVRFCGPSDGDLEESPGNSSSYSPNGCKPQSCPSSESFEYVPESPIPCYCAAPLGVGMRLRSPSFSDFRPFIGELRSLLTTSLALDLYQLVIDSFIWQEGPRLQLYIKLFPQYSNDSGTFNGTELERIMNRFATFLFPPTDTFGPYDLLNFTLRGPYENVVFVHSGSGMSKGLLIGIVLGAIFCGITIFLAVAFVLSKTYPKFQEIFVKKKQTGGKISCKVEGVKGFSFGELERATSSFNITCEVGKGGYGKVYKGILTDGTVVAVKRAQQGSLQGEREFFTEIELLSRVHHRNLVSLVGYCDKEREQMLVYEFMANGSLHNLLSARFRSSLSFEMRMRIALDSAKGILYLHTEADPPIIHRDIKANNILLDSKFTAKVSDFGISRLAPVSDTKGSETAHVSTVVKGTPVSNAATILQ
;
A
#
# COMPACT_ATOMS: atom_id res chain seq x y z
N MET A 1 -35.31 10.83 -35.95
CA MET A 1 -34.35 9.80 -36.45
C MET A 1 -32.98 10.27 -36.00
N ALA A 2 -32.50 10.01 -34.77
CA ALA A 2 -32.18 8.73 -34.13
C ALA A 2 -31.06 7.96 -34.87
N THR A 3 -29.82 8.15 -34.41
CA THR A 3 -28.90 7.06 -34.02
C THR A 3 -27.89 7.60 -33.00
N GLU A 4 -27.83 6.94 -31.86
CA GLU A 4 -27.01 7.21 -30.69
C GLU A 4 -25.54 6.82 -30.91
N SER A 5 -24.61 7.62 -30.38
CA SER A 5 -23.30 7.14 -29.93
C SER A 5 -22.98 7.82 -28.59
N ARG A 6 -23.36 7.16 -27.48
CA ARG A 6 -23.02 7.57 -26.12
C ARG A 6 -21.60 7.10 -25.79
N TYR A 7 -20.64 8.01 -25.79
CA TYR A 7 -19.50 8.04 -24.87
C TYR A 7 -19.16 9.50 -24.63
N ALA A 8 -19.98 10.16 -23.81
CA ALA A 8 -19.69 11.48 -23.28
C ALA A 8 -18.65 11.34 -22.18
N TRP A 9 -17.46 11.89 -22.41
CA TRP A 9 -16.43 12.08 -21.41
C TRP A 9 -17.01 12.87 -20.24
N HIS A 10 -17.06 12.26 -19.06
CA HIS A 10 -17.29 12.99 -17.82
C HIS A 10 -16.07 13.87 -17.56
N ILE A 11 -16.19 15.14 -17.93
CA ILE A 11 -15.46 16.22 -17.29
C ILE A 11 -16.02 16.28 -15.86
N GLY A 12 -15.25 15.79 -14.87
CA GLY A 12 -15.53 16.03 -13.46
C GLY A 12 -15.55 17.56 -13.19
N PRO A 13 -16.29 18.03 -12.18
CA PRO A 13 -16.63 19.44 -12.06
C PRO A 13 -15.37 20.31 -11.96
N GLU A 14 -15.40 21.40 -12.72
CA GLU A 14 -14.44 22.50 -12.64
C GLU A 14 -14.23 22.92 -11.19
N CYS A 15 -12.97 23.04 -10.76
CA CYS A 15 -12.59 23.82 -9.59
C CYS A 15 -12.91 25.30 -9.89
N ILE A 16 -14.18 25.69 -9.68
CA ILE A 16 -14.64 27.06 -9.84
C ILE A 16 -13.84 27.96 -8.89
N LYS A 17 -13.10 28.90 -9.48
CA LYS A 17 -12.52 30.06 -8.80
C LYS A 17 -13.64 30.91 -8.20
N ILE A 18 -13.66 31.08 -6.89
CA ILE A 18 -14.30 32.23 -6.24
C ILE A 18 -13.20 32.98 -5.49
N ASN A 19 -12.69 34.01 -6.14
CA ASN A 19 -11.77 34.97 -5.55
C ASN A 19 -12.62 36.16 -5.09
N ILE A 20 -12.85 36.30 -3.78
CA ILE A 20 -13.45 37.50 -3.20
C ILE A 20 -12.42 38.10 -2.25
N ALA A 21 -11.64 39.04 -2.78
CA ALA A 21 -10.93 40.02 -1.99
C ALA A 21 -11.70 41.34 -2.05
N GLY A 22 -12.00 41.91 -0.87
CA GLY A 22 -12.37 43.31 -0.71
C GLY A 22 -13.80 43.57 -0.25
N LEU A 23 -13.99 43.78 1.06
CA LEU A 23 -14.69 44.93 1.62
C LEU A 23 -14.49 44.97 3.14
N GLU A 24 -13.85 46.05 3.59
CA GLU A 24 -13.63 46.44 4.99
C GLU A 24 -14.93 46.85 5.70
N ASN A 25 -14.88 46.75 7.04
CA ASN A 25 -15.63 47.41 8.12
C ASN A 25 -16.14 46.34 9.10
N GLY A 26 -15.79 46.28 10.39
CA GLY A 26 -15.18 47.25 11.29
C GLY A 26 -16.07 47.35 12.54
N THR A 27 -15.71 46.67 13.65
CA THR A 27 -16.08 47.04 15.06
C THR A 27 -15.42 46.10 16.10
N LYS A 28 -14.23 46.48 16.61
CA LYS A 28 -13.90 46.93 18.00
C LYS A 28 -14.87 46.45 19.13
N TRP A 29 -14.53 45.92 20.33
CA TRP A 29 -13.46 46.07 21.37
C TRP A 29 -13.49 44.80 22.30
N PHE A 30 -12.51 44.39 23.13
CA PHE A 30 -11.73 45.07 24.18
C PHE A 30 -10.44 44.32 24.53
N MET A 31 -9.35 45.05 24.73
CA MET A 31 -8.17 44.61 25.50
C MET A 31 -8.35 44.97 26.98
N LYS A 32 -7.78 44.15 27.87
CA LYS A 32 -7.23 44.60 29.15
C LYS A 32 -5.87 43.93 29.43
N ASN A 33 -4.91 44.80 29.71
CA ASN A 33 -3.52 44.57 30.10
C ASN A 33 -3.33 43.60 31.27
N SER A 34 -2.16 42.94 31.34
CA SER A 34 -1.14 43.28 32.36
C SER A 34 0.17 42.48 32.22
N THR A 35 1.26 43.23 32.02
CA THR A 35 2.60 43.12 32.63
C THR A 35 3.47 41.86 32.49
N THR A 36 4.63 42.11 31.88
CA THR A 36 5.94 41.45 31.97
C THR A 36 6.39 41.06 33.38
N GLN A 37 6.86 39.82 33.52
CA GLN A 37 8.00 39.48 34.38
C GLN A 37 8.95 38.53 33.65
N VAL A 38 10.23 38.88 33.76
CA VAL A 38 11.42 38.11 33.35
C VAL A 38 11.56 36.91 34.30
N ILE A 39 11.82 35.72 33.76
CA ILE A 39 12.26 34.55 34.53
C ILE A 39 13.56 34.05 33.91
N GLU A 40 14.62 34.07 34.71
CA GLU A 40 15.94 33.46 34.51
C GLU A 40 15.87 31.92 34.49
N PRO A 41 16.88 31.20 33.94
CA PRO A 41 16.80 29.76 33.77
C PRO A 41 16.98 29.03 35.11
N PRO A 42 16.20 27.98 35.43
CA PRO A 42 16.54 27.12 36.53
C PRO A 42 17.65 26.15 36.08
N SER A 43 18.86 26.43 36.56
CA SER A 43 19.90 25.43 36.81
C SER A 43 19.59 24.72 38.12
N THR A 44 19.34 23.42 38.06
CA THR A 44 19.91 22.33 38.89
C THR A 44 19.01 21.12 38.69
N LEU A 45 19.57 20.06 38.11
CA LEU A 45 19.00 18.73 38.04
C LEU A 45 18.75 18.26 39.48
N GLU A 46 17.48 18.21 39.89
CA GLU A 46 17.06 17.28 40.93
C GLU A 46 16.99 15.91 40.24
N GLU A 47 17.87 15.00 40.66
CA GLU A 47 17.76 13.58 40.34
C GLU A 47 16.41 13.09 40.88
N GLU A 48 15.47 12.78 39.98
CA GLU A 48 14.29 11.98 40.32
C GLU A 48 14.80 10.66 40.91
N GLU A 49 14.48 10.39 42.19
CA GLU A 49 14.72 9.09 42.80
C GLU A 49 14.10 8.01 41.91
N GLU A 50 14.94 7.12 41.36
CA GLU A 50 14.46 5.94 40.65
C GLU A 50 13.55 5.14 41.60
N PRO A 51 12.34 4.73 41.16
CA PRO A 51 11.46 3.92 41.98
C PRO A 51 12.17 2.60 42.31
N LEU A 52 12.20 2.27 43.61
CA LEU A 52 12.79 1.03 44.13
C LEU A 52 12.30 -0.19 43.31
N PRO A 53 13.18 -1.16 42.99
CA PRO A 53 12.81 -2.31 42.16
C PRO A 53 11.75 -3.16 42.87
N GLU A 54 10.59 -3.36 42.23
CA GLU A 54 9.55 -4.26 42.76
C GLU A 54 10.05 -5.71 42.71
N GLU A 55 10.36 -6.29 43.88
CA GLU A 55 10.68 -7.71 44.02
C GLU A 55 9.40 -8.55 44.17
N PHE A 56 9.21 -9.54 43.29
CA PHE A 56 8.08 -10.47 43.34
C PHE A 56 8.55 -11.91 43.49
N VAL A 57 8.02 -12.65 44.47
CA VAL A 57 8.22 -14.10 44.57
C VAL A 57 7.37 -14.78 43.49
N LEU A 58 8.01 -15.38 42.49
CA LEU A 58 7.34 -16.09 41.39
C LEU A 58 7.01 -17.53 41.74
N VAL A 59 7.90 -18.19 42.48
CA VAL A 59 7.76 -19.59 42.87
C VAL A 59 8.29 -19.75 44.28
N GLU A 60 7.52 -20.41 45.13
CA GLU A 60 7.94 -20.79 46.47
C GLU A 60 7.76 -22.30 46.61
N LYS A 61 8.84 -22.99 46.99
CA LYS A 61 8.85 -24.43 47.15
C LYS A 61 9.39 -24.77 48.53
N THR A 62 8.59 -25.48 49.31
CA THR A 62 9.02 -26.03 50.59
C THR A 62 9.60 -27.43 50.36
N GLU A 63 10.87 -27.62 50.69
CA GLU A 63 11.54 -28.91 50.65
C GLU A 63 11.11 -29.77 51.87
N PRO A 64 11.22 -31.11 51.78
CA PRO A 64 10.76 -32.02 52.84
C PRO A 64 11.46 -31.82 54.21
N ASP A 65 12.62 -31.20 54.22
CA ASP A 65 13.41 -30.85 55.40
C ASP A 65 13.00 -29.50 56.03
N GLY A 66 11.98 -28.84 55.47
CA GLY A 66 11.44 -27.57 55.95
C GLY A 66 12.13 -26.33 55.39
N VAL A 67 13.13 -26.48 54.51
CA VAL A 67 13.78 -25.35 53.82
C VAL A 67 12.85 -24.78 52.76
N ILE A 68 12.71 -23.46 52.73
CA ILE A 68 11.88 -22.76 51.75
C ILE A 68 12.80 -22.16 50.68
N GLU A 69 12.67 -22.62 49.43
CA GLU A 69 13.33 -22.03 48.27
C GLU A 69 12.35 -21.10 47.54
N GLN A 70 12.71 -19.82 47.44
CA GLN A 70 11.95 -18.79 46.75
C GLN A 70 12.69 -18.32 45.50
N ILE A 71 11.99 -18.24 44.38
CA ILE A 71 12.47 -17.61 43.16
C ILE A 71 11.87 -16.22 43.08
N ILE A 72 12.73 -15.21 43.17
CA ILE A 72 12.38 -13.81 43.22
C ILE A 72 12.70 -13.17 41.88
N PHE A 73 11.72 -12.49 41.29
CA PHE A 73 11.88 -11.61 40.14
C PHE A 73 12.12 -10.19 40.62
N SER A 74 13.08 -9.50 40.03
CA SER A 74 13.35 -8.09 40.30
C SER A 74 13.48 -7.33 38.98
N SER A 75 12.72 -6.25 38.83
CA SER A 75 12.88 -5.32 37.70
C SER A 75 13.96 -4.28 38.02
N GLY A 76 15.07 -4.27 37.29
CA GLY A 76 16.13 -3.26 37.45
C GLY A 76 17.19 -3.55 38.52
N GLY A 77 17.32 -4.78 39.03
CA GLY A 77 18.35 -5.14 40.02
C GLY A 77 19.79 -4.99 39.52
N GLU A 78 20.71 -4.58 40.41
CA GLU A 78 22.15 -4.60 40.14
C GLU A 78 22.64 -6.04 39.93
N VAL A 79 23.39 -6.29 38.86
CA VAL A 79 23.94 -7.61 38.53
C VAL A 79 25.45 -7.59 38.66
N ASP A 80 25.98 -8.45 39.52
CA ASP A 80 27.42 -8.69 39.59
C ASP A 80 27.91 -9.37 38.31
N VAL A 81 28.93 -8.77 37.69
CA VAL A 81 29.53 -9.22 36.43
C VAL A 81 30.11 -10.64 36.53
N TYR A 82 30.57 -11.06 37.72
CA TYR A 82 31.06 -12.41 37.99
C TYR A 82 29.92 -13.44 38.05
N ASP A 83 28.77 -13.10 38.64
CA ASP A 83 27.60 -13.98 38.67
C ASP A 83 27.00 -14.17 37.27
N LEU A 84 26.99 -13.10 36.48
CA LEU A 84 26.59 -13.18 35.07
C LEU A 84 27.53 -14.08 34.27
N GLN A 85 28.85 -13.99 34.52
CA GLN A 85 29.83 -14.86 33.85
C GLN A 85 29.65 -16.33 34.25
N SER A 86 29.34 -16.60 35.53
CA SER A 86 29.01 -17.94 36.03
C SER A 86 27.74 -18.51 35.39
N LEU A 87 26.70 -17.68 35.21
CA LEU A 87 25.48 -18.08 34.50
C LEU A 87 25.76 -18.36 33.02
N CYS A 88 26.53 -17.50 32.35
CA CYS A 88 26.95 -17.69 30.95
C CYS A 88 27.71 -19.01 30.75
N ASP A 89 28.61 -19.36 31.67
CA ASP A 89 29.37 -20.59 31.62
C ASP A 89 28.46 -21.83 31.74
N LYS A 90 27.40 -21.78 32.55
CA LYS A 90 26.43 -22.88 32.70
C LYS A 90 25.49 -23.07 31.52
N VAL A 91 25.11 -21.99 30.84
CA VAL A 91 24.25 -22.04 29.64
C VAL A 91 25.05 -22.28 28.36
N GLY A 92 26.38 -22.40 28.45
CA GLY A 92 27.26 -22.73 27.31
C GLY A 92 27.53 -21.56 26.36
N TRP A 93 27.42 -20.32 26.84
CA TRP A 93 27.63 -19.12 26.01
C TRP A 93 29.12 -18.75 25.88
N PRO A 94 29.53 -18.04 24.81
CA PRO A 94 30.94 -17.68 24.61
C PRO A 94 31.46 -16.81 25.76
N ARG A 95 32.54 -17.24 26.43
CA ARG A 95 33.21 -16.44 27.46
C ARG A 95 33.64 -15.09 26.89
N ARG A 96 33.17 -14.00 27.48
CA ARG A 96 33.64 -12.63 27.18
C ARG A 96 34.56 -12.15 28.30
N PRO A 97 35.58 -11.32 28.02
CA PRO A 97 36.35 -10.67 29.07
C PRO A 97 35.44 -9.82 29.97
N LEU A 98 35.59 -9.92 31.30
CA LEU A 98 34.77 -9.20 32.29
C LEU A 98 34.69 -7.69 32.02
N SER A 99 35.76 -7.07 31.53
CA SER A 99 35.79 -5.65 31.16
C SER A 99 34.83 -5.28 30.02
N LYS A 100 34.63 -6.17 29.04
CA LYS A 100 33.67 -5.97 27.95
C LYS A 100 32.23 -6.23 28.41
N LEU A 101 32.04 -7.15 29.35
CA LEU A 101 30.73 -7.45 29.93
C LEU A 101 30.22 -6.25 30.76
N ALA A 102 31.08 -5.68 31.60
CA ALA A 102 30.80 -4.48 32.38
C ALA A 102 30.47 -3.27 31.48
N ALA A 103 31.22 -3.06 30.40
CA ALA A 103 30.95 -1.99 29.43
C ALA A 103 29.60 -2.17 28.71
N ALA A 104 29.19 -3.41 28.42
CA ALA A 104 27.90 -3.69 27.81
C ALA A 104 26.72 -3.42 28.76
N LEU A 105 26.88 -3.72 30.05
CA LEU A 105 25.86 -3.43 31.07
C LEU A 105 25.68 -1.92 31.30
N LYS A 106 26.76 -1.14 31.22
CA LYS A 106 26.75 0.31 31.47
C LYS A 106 25.84 1.13 30.52
N ASN A 107 25.56 0.62 29.32
CA ASN A 107 24.76 1.32 28.29
C ASN A 107 23.43 0.60 27.99
N SER A 108 22.93 -0.24 28.90
CA SER A 108 21.71 -1.04 28.68
C SER A 108 20.66 -0.75 29.73
N TYR A 109 19.39 -0.74 29.33
CA TYR A 109 18.29 -0.85 30.27
C TYR A 109 18.16 -2.32 30.67
N MET A 110 18.75 -2.71 31.81
CA MET A 110 18.42 -4.01 32.40
C MET A 110 16.98 -3.97 32.87
N VAL A 111 16.15 -4.89 32.34
CA VAL A 111 14.71 -4.82 32.57
C VAL A 111 14.26 -5.85 33.61
N ALA A 112 14.95 -7.00 33.75
CA ALA A 112 14.60 -7.98 34.79
C ALA A 112 15.68 -9.01 35.13
N THR A 113 15.67 -9.48 36.37
CA THR A 113 16.51 -10.57 36.91
C THR A 113 15.68 -11.57 37.74
N LEU A 114 16.17 -12.80 37.86
CA LEU A 114 15.62 -13.87 38.70
C LEU A 114 16.68 -14.38 39.66
N HIS A 115 16.35 -14.39 40.94
CA HIS A 115 17.21 -14.87 42.01
C HIS A 115 16.56 -16.03 42.74
N SER A 116 17.33 -17.09 43.00
CA SER A 116 16.96 -18.15 43.92
C SER A 116 17.44 -17.79 45.33
N VAL A 117 16.56 -17.88 46.31
CA VAL A 117 16.84 -17.59 47.73
C VAL A 117 16.38 -18.76 48.58
N ARG A 118 17.23 -19.26 49.48
CA ARG A 118 16.87 -20.36 50.38
C ARG A 118 16.80 -19.86 51.82
N LYS A 119 15.67 -20.10 52.48
CA LYS A 119 15.41 -19.76 53.88
C LYS A 119 15.30 -21.02 54.72
N PHE A 120 16.07 -21.08 55.80
CA PHE A 120 16.11 -22.23 56.71
C PHE A 120 15.17 -22.00 57.92
N PRO A 121 14.40 -23.02 58.35
CA PRO A 121 13.47 -22.87 59.46
C PRO A 121 14.21 -22.71 60.79
N GLY A 122 14.05 -21.56 61.47
CA GLY A 122 14.60 -21.29 62.81
C GLY A 122 15.31 -19.95 63.00
N SER A 123 15.56 -19.18 61.94
CA SER A 123 16.25 -17.88 62.01
C SER A 123 15.27 -16.70 62.10
N ALA A 124 14.57 -16.55 63.22
CA ALA A 124 13.89 -15.30 63.53
C ALA A 124 14.89 -14.34 64.17
N GLY A 125 15.43 -13.39 63.41
CA GLY A 125 16.00 -12.16 63.98
C GLY A 125 17.50 -11.87 63.82
N SER A 126 18.25 -12.49 62.92
CA SER A 126 19.59 -12.01 62.57
C SER A 126 19.83 -12.06 61.07
N GLU A 127 20.20 -10.92 60.47
CA GLU A 127 20.72 -10.79 59.10
C GLU A 127 21.92 -11.75 58.93
N GLN A 128 21.65 -12.98 58.51
CA GLN A 128 22.68 -13.96 58.21
C GLN A 128 22.45 -14.47 56.78
N ASN A 129 22.98 -13.67 55.85
CA ASN A 129 23.35 -14.02 54.48
C ASN A 129 22.40 -15.00 53.77
N ASP A 130 21.19 -14.53 53.47
CA ASP A 130 20.34 -15.13 52.42
C ASP A 130 21.18 -15.15 51.13
N GLN A 131 21.72 -16.31 50.74
CA GLN A 131 22.46 -16.47 49.48
C GLN A 131 21.49 -16.26 48.31
N LYS A 132 21.31 -15.00 47.88
CA LYS A 132 20.63 -14.64 46.63
C LYS A 132 21.53 -15.10 45.48
N LYS A 133 21.09 -16.11 44.73
CA LYS A 133 21.82 -16.63 43.57
C LYS A 133 21.10 -16.25 42.29
N LEU A 134 21.77 -15.55 41.37
CA LEU A 134 21.20 -15.24 40.05
C LEU A 134 20.99 -16.54 39.25
N ILE A 135 19.75 -16.75 38.79
CA ILE A 135 19.34 -17.92 38.00
C ILE A 135 18.71 -17.54 36.66
N GLY A 136 18.43 -16.26 36.41
CA GLY A 136 17.98 -15.80 35.11
C GLY A 136 18.01 -14.29 34.95
N MET A 137 18.06 -13.81 33.71
CA MET A 137 18.20 -12.38 33.37
C MET A 137 17.64 -12.11 31.98
N ALA A 138 17.05 -10.93 31.79
CA ALA A 138 16.63 -10.43 30.48
C ALA A 138 17.13 -8.99 30.25
N ARG A 139 17.67 -8.77 29.06
CA ARG A 139 18.26 -7.47 28.66
C ARG A 139 17.51 -6.86 27.48
N ALA A 140 17.18 -5.58 27.60
CA ALA A 140 16.70 -4.77 26.48
C ALA A 140 17.67 -3.61 26.23
N THR A 141 17.78 -3.19 24.97
CA THR A 141 18.45 -1.92 24.63
C THR A 141 17.42 -1.01 23.96
N SER A 142 17.44 0.28 24.30
CA SER A 142 16.75 1.29 23.48
C SER A 142 17.74 1.78 22.44
N ASP A 143 17.37 1.76 21.17
CA ASP A 143 17.96 2.70 20.23
C ASP A 143 17.10 3.97 20.24
N HIS A 144 17.74 5.13 20.12
CA HIS A 144 17.09 6.43 20.27
C HIS A 144 15.80 6.51 19.41
N ALA A 145 14.67 6.76 20.10
CA ALA A 145 13.27 6.83 19.66
C ALA A 145 12.41 5.58 20.00
N PHE A 146 11.79 5.60 21.20
CA PHE A 146 10.57 4.88 21.61
C PHE A 146 10.40 3.37 21.31
N ASN A 147 11.43 2.66 20.83
CA ASN A 147 11.40 1.21 20.58
C ASN A 147 12.44 0.49 21.46
N ALA A 148 11.98 -0.43 22.30
CA ALA A 148 12.86 -1.34 23.03
C ALA A 148 12.97 -2.68 22.28
N THR A 149 14.20 -3.15 22.10
CA THR A 149 14.48 -4.46 21.49
C THR A 149 15.03 -5.41 22.56
N ILE A 150 14.39 -6.57 22.72
CA ILE A 150 14.85 -7.63 23.63
C ILE A 150 15.89 -8.46 22.88
N TRP A 151 17.13 -8.42 23.33
CA TRP A 151 18.23 -9.14 22.67
C TRP A 151 18.45 -10.52 23.26
N ASP A 152 18.48 -10.63 24.60
CA ASP A 152 18.91 -11.84 25.29
C ASP A 152 18.04 -12.16 26.51
N VAL A 153 17.63 -13.42 26.64
CA VAL A 153 16.93 -13.98 27.81
C VAL A 153 17.70 -15.22 28.26
N LEU A 154 18.32 -15.16 29.43
CA LEU A 154 19.14 -16.21 29.99
C LEU A 154 18.45 -16.82 31.21
N VAL A 155 18.37 -18.15 31.27
CA VAL A 155 17.85 -18.88 32.45
C VAL A 155 18.71 -20.12 32.66
N ASP A 156 19.14 -20.36 33.90
CA ASP A 156 19.91 -21.54 34.29
C ASP A 156 19.15 -22.82 33.86
N PRO A 157 19.78 -23.75 33.13
CA PRO A 157 19.09 -24.92 32.56
C PRO A 157 18.39 -25.79 33.60
N SER A 158 18.91 -25.83 34.83
CA SER A 158 18.28 -26.57 35.93
C SER A 158 16.90 -26.05 36.32
N TYR A 159 16.54 -24.83 35.91
CA TYR A 159 15.27 -24.16 36.19
C TYR A 159 14.38 -23.96 34.94
N GLN A 160 14.85 -24.26 33.73
CA GLN A 160 14.11 -24.02 32.48
C GLN A 160 12.78 -24.81 32.37
N GLY A 161 12.72 -26.01 32.94
CA GLY A 161 11.53 -26.88 32.92
C GLY A 161 10.34 -26.39 33.75
N GLN A 162 10.51 -25.30 34.53
CA GLN A 162 9.47 -24.74 35.40
C GLN A 162 8.73 -23.55 34.75
N GLY A 163 8.96 -23.27 33.47
CA GLY A 163 8.29 -22.16 32.76
C GLY A 163 8.84 -20.78 33.12
N LEU A 164 9.96 -20.70 33.84
CA LEU A 164 10.55 -19.47 34.35
C LEU A 164 11.00 -18.51 33.25
N GLY A 165 11.55 -19.00 32.13
CA GLY A 165 11.90 -18.15 30.98
C GLY A 165 10.68 -17.47 30.35
N LYS A 166 9.56 -18.20 30.27
CA LYS A 166 8.27 -17.63 29.80
C LYS A 166 7.74 -16.58 30.77
N ALA A 167 7.79 -16.86 32.08
CA ALA A 167 7.38 -15.92 33.11
C ALA A 167 8.24 -14.64 33.09
N LEU A 168 9.55 -14.78 32.90
CA LEU A 168 10.49 -13.67 32.77
C LEU A 168 10.13 -12.79 31.56
N VAL A 169 9.91 -13.38 30.39
CA VAL A 169 9.53 -12.65 29.16
C VAL A 169 8.15 -12.00 29.27
N GLU A 170 7.15 -12.69 29.84
CA GLU A 170 5.82 -12.12 30.04
C GLU A 170 5.87 -10.91 30.98
N LYS A 171 6.61 -11.01 32.09
CA LYS A 171 6.79 -9.91 33.02
C LYS A 171 7.60 -8.76 32.41
N LEU A 172 8.60 -9.06 31.58
CA LEU A 172 9.38 -8.06 30.83
C LEU A 172 8.48 -7.25 29.88
N ILE A 173 7.64 -7.93 29.10
CA ILE A 173 6.71 -7.30 28.16
C ILE A 173 5.73 -6.42 28.92
N ARG A 174 5.20 -6.89 30.04
CA ARG A 174 4.31 -6.08 30.90
C ARG A 174 5.03 -4.85 31.46
N ALA A 175 6.27 -4.98 31.95
CA ALA A 175 7.05 -3.87 32.47
C ALA A 175 7.41 -2.84 31.37
N LEU A 176 7.73 -3.30 30.15
CA LEU A 176 7.99 -2.42 28.99
C LEU A 176 6.72 -1.71 28.50
N LEU A 177 5.55 -2.40 28.54
CA LEU A 177 4.25 -1.81 28.23
C LEU A 177 3.83 -0.74 29.27
N GLN A 178 4.18 -0.93 30.54
CA GLN A 178 3.94 0.07 31.59
C GLN A 178 4.80 1.34 31.44
N ARG A 179 5.93 1.25 30.74
CA ARG A 179 6.82 2.40 30.45
C ARG A 179 6.47 3.15 29.15
N ASP A 180 5.28 2.92 28.58
CA ASP A 180 4.77 3.60 27.36
C ASP A 180 5.68 3.48 26.12
N ILE A 181 6.43 2.37 26.02
CA ILE A 181 7.31 2.10 24.89
C ILE A 181 6.48 1.53 23.72
N GLY A 182 6.05 2.43 22.83
CA GLY A 182 5.15 2.16 21.71
C GLY A 182 5.81 1.50 20.50
N ASN A 183 6.26 0.25 20.65
CA ASN A 183 6.46 -0.81 19.63
C ASN A 183 7.59 -1.74 20.10
N ILE A 184 7.25 -2.97 20.50
CA ILE A 184 8.23 -4.02 20.81
C ILE A 184 8.43 -4.85 19.55
N THR A 185 9.64 -4.78 18.98
CA THR A 185 10.01 -5.61 17.83
C THR A 185 10.85 -6.78 18.33
N LEU A 186 10.34 -8.01 18.21
CA LEU A 186 11.10 -9.23 18.51
C LEU A 186 11.95 -9.58 17.29
N PHE A 187 13.17 -9.06 17.21
CA PHE A 187 14.17 -9.59 16.29
C PHE A 187 14.80 -10.81 16.93
N ALA A 188 14.56 -11.97 16.35
CA ALA A 188 15.17 -13.21 16.75
C ALA A 188 16.06 -13.69 15.60
N ASP A 189 17.35 -13.90 15.89
CA ASP A 189 18.23 -14.75 15.09
C ASP A 189 17.54 -16.10 14.84
N SER A 190 17.85 -16.76 13.72
CA SER A 190 17.38 -18.11 13.35
C SER A 190 17.34 -19.12 14.51
N GLN A 191 18.33 -19.10 15.42
CA GLN A 191 18.38 -19.98 16.59
C GLN A 191 17.39 -19.57 17.70
N VAL A 192 17.07 -18.29 17.80
CA VAL A 192 16.13 -17.71 18.77
C VAL A 192 14.68 -17.91 18.32
N VAL A 193 14.41 -17.87 17.01
CA VAL A 193 13.09 -18.22 16.44
C VAL A 193 12.74 -19.68 16.73
N GLU A 194 13.72 -20.58 16.67
CA GLU A 194 13.54 -22.00 16.99
C GLU A 194 13.32 -22.22 18.49
N PHE A 195 14.00 -21.46 19.35
CA PHE A 195 13.73 -21.41 20.80
C PHE A 195 12.30 -20.93 21.12
N TYR A 196 11.79 -19.89 20.45
CA TYR A 196 10.41 -19.39 20.65
C TYR A 196 9.33 -20.30 20.05
N ARG A 197 9.63 -20.99 18.94
CA ARG A 197 8.78 -22.03 18.36
C ARG A 197 8.65 -23.24 19.31
N ASN A 198 9.75 -23.61 19.97
CA ASN A 198 9.75 -24.65 21.02
C ASN A 198 9.02 -24.21 22.31
N LEU A 199 8.87 -22.90 22.54
CA LEU A 199 8.07 -22.32 23.64
C LEU A 199 6.58 -22.09 23.27
N GLY A 200 6.16 -22.43 22.05
CA GLY A 200 4.75 -22.45 21.64
C GLY A 200 4.17 -21.13 21.12
N PHE A 201 4.99 -20.21 20.62
CA PHE A 201 4.53 -19.02 19.90
C PHE A 201 4.58 -19.26 18.37
N GLU A 202 3.43 -19.26 17.69
CA GLU A 202 3.34 -19.29 16.21
C GLU A 202 3.14 -17.88 15.62
N PRO A 203 3.71 -17.56 14.43
CA PRO A 203 3.48 -16.28 13.76
C PRO A 203 2.02 -16.12 13.26
N ASP A 204 1.52 -14.87 13.19
CA ASP A 204 0.16 -14.47 12.79
C ASP A 204 -0.40 -15.23 11.56
N PRO A 205 -1.49 -16.01 11.69
CA PRO A 205 -1.96 -16.93 10.64
C PRO A 205 -2.64 -16.26 9.42
N GLU A 206 -2.99 -14.98 9.46
CA GLU A 206 -3.51 -14.25 8.28
C GLU A 206 -2.44 -13.43 7.54
N GLY A 207 -1.31 -13.15 8.18
CA GLY A 207 -0.29 -12.23 7.67
C GLY A 207 -0.77 -10.77 7.64
N ILE A 208 -0.01 -9.87 8.26
CA ILE A 208 -0.26 -8.42 8.34
C ILE A 208 -0.62 -7.82 6.96
N LYS A 209 0.00 -8.29 5.88
CA LYS A 209 -0.20 -7.82 4.50
C LYS A 209 -1.61 -8.10 3.94
N VAL A 210 -2.26 -9.20 4.31
CA VAL A 210 -3.63 -9.50 3.86
C VAL A 210 -4.64 -8.61 4.57
N LYS A 211 -4.39 -8.29 5.85
CA LYS A 211 -5.21 -7.32 6.61
C LYS A 211 -5.08 -5.92 6.00
N ALA A 212 -3.86 -5.50 5.64
CA ALA A 212 -3.63 -4.24 4.95
C ALA A 212 -4.39 -4.15 3.61
N LEU A 213 -4.32 -5.17 2.75
CA LEU A 213 -5.06 -5.17 1.48
C LEU A 213 -6.58 -5.14 1.70
N LYS A 214 -7.10 -5.83 2.72
CA LYS A 214 -8.52 -5.76 3.08
C LYS A 214 -8.92 -4.39 3.64
N SER A 215 -8.02 -3.66 4.30
CA SER A 215 -8.26 -2.24 4.64
C SER A 215 -8.33 -1.37 3.40
N VAL A 216 -7.36 -1.50 2.49
CA VAL A 216 -7.38 -0.80 1.19
C VAL A 216 -8.69 -1.06 0.46
N TRP A 217 -9.11 -2.32 0.38
CA TRP A 217 -10.37 -2.69 -0.28
C TRP A 217 -11.61 -2.06 0.36
N ARG A 218 -11.61 -1.86 1.69
CA ARG A 218 -12.74 -1.24 2.40
C ARG A 218 -12.83 0.26 2.19
N GLU A 219 -11.70 0.93 1.98
CA GLU A 219 -11.63 2.36 1.68
C GLU A 219 -11.90 2.68 0.20
N LEU A 220 -11.89 1.66 -0.67
CA LEU A 220 -12.19 1.78 -2.09
C LEU A 220 -13.65 1.43 -2.38
N GLU A 221 -14.28 2.25 -3.22
CA GLU A 221 -15.58 1.99 -3.81
C GLU A 221 -15.39 1.48 -5.24
N ASP A 222 -15.94 0.30 -5.53
CA ASP A 222 -15.80 -0.37 -6.82
C ASP A 222 -17.18 -0.61 -7.46
N PRO A 223 -17.77 0.43 -8.10
CA PRO A 223 -19.15 0.37 -8.62
C PRO A 223 -19.32 -0.71 -9.70
N PHE A 224 -18.26 -1.01 -10.46
CA PHE A 224 -18.27 -2.00 -11.53
C PHE A 224 -17.81 -3.39 -11.09
N LYS A 225 -17.50 -3.59 -9.79
CA LYS A 225 -17.06 -4.86 -9.21
C LYS A 225 -15.85 -5.47 -9.94
N ARG A 226 -14.90 -4.62 -10.35
CA ARG A 226 -13.68 -5.01 -11.03
C ARG A 226 -12.69 -5.74 -10.11
N LEU A 227 -12.74 -5.50 -8.80
CA LEU A 227 -11.85 -6.12 -7.80
C LEU A 227 -12.40 -7.47 -7.33
N ASN A 228 -11.62 -8.53 -7.56
CA ASN A 228 -11.96 -9.91 -7.19
C ASN A 228 -11.40 -10.34 -5.80
N TRP A 229 -11.10 -9.39 -4.92
CA TRP A 229 -10.34 -9.55 -3.65
C TRP A 229 -11.12 -10.26 -2.54
N LYS A 230 -11.59 -11.48 -2.81
CA LYS A 230 -12.47 -12.26 -1.90
C LYS A 230 -11.85 -13.54 -1.34
N LYS A 231 -10.68 -13.96 -1.86
CA LYS A 231 -9.97 -15.20 -1.44
C LYS A 231 -8.97 -14.91 -0.31
N LYS A 232 -8.29 -15.91 0.26
CA LYS A 232 -7.39 -15.72 1.42
C LYS A 232 -5.99 -15.20 1.05
N ASP A 233 -5.41 -15.72 -0.03
CA ASP A 233 -4.02 -15.39 -0.41
C ASP A 233 -3.99 -14.58 -1.71
N PRO A 234 -3.58 -13.30 -1.69
CA PRO A 234 -3.53 -12.46 -2.88
C PRO A 234 -2.55 -12.97 -3.96
N CYS A 235 -1.43 -13.58 -3.55
CA CYS A 235 -0.38 -14.04 -4.46
C CYS A 235 -0.73 -15.37 -5.13
N ASN A 236 -1.54 -16.22 -4.48
CA ASN A 236 -1.96 -17.51 -5.02
C ASN A 236 -3.41 -17.50 -5.58
N SER A 237 -4.10 -16.35 -5.51
CA SER A 237 -5.52 -16.23 -5.90
C SER A 237 -5.77 -15.28 -7.07
N SER A 238 -4.73 -14.90 -7.82
CA SER A 238 -4.81 -14.01 -9.01
C SER A 238 -5.68 -12.77 -8.76
N TRP A 239 -5.38 -12.03 -7.68
CA TRP A 239 -6.13 -10.83 -7.36
C TRP A 239 -5.94 -9.77 -8.43
N THR A 240 -7.04 -9.14 -8.83
CA THR A 240 -7.03 -8.10 -9.87
C THR A 240 -6.13 -6.96 -9.41
N GLY A 241 -5.11 -6.67 -10.22
CA GLY A 241 -4.14 -5.60 -9.95
C GLY A 241 -3.10 -5.90 -8.89
N VAL A 242 -3.07 -7.09 -8.26
CA VAL A 242 -2.02 -7.45 -7.30
C VAL A 242 -0.99 -8.36 -7.97
N ILE A 243 0.27 -7.93 -8.00
CA ILE A 243 1.37 -8.70 -8.56
C ILE A 243 2.33 -9.07 -7.45
N CYS A 244 2.66 -10.37 -7.38
CA CYS A 244 3.63 -10.89 -6.45
C CYS A 244 4.83 -11.49 -7.16
N SER A 245 6.02 -11.35 -6.57
CA SER A 245 7.22 -12.05 -7.01
C SER A 245 7.99 -12.59 -5.81
N LEU A 246 8.87 -13.55 -6.08
CA LEU A 246 9.93 -13.89 -5.15
C LEU A 246 10.85 -12.67 -5.05
N ASN A 247 11.25 -12.31 -3.83
CA ASN A 247 12.29 -11.31 -3.65
C ASN A 247 13.63 -12.05 -3.49
N PRO A 248 14.57 -11.97 -4.45
CA PRO A 248 15.85 -12.63 -4.35
C PRO A 248 16.67 -12.13 -3.14
N ASP A 249 16.40 -10.91 -2.66
CA ASP A 249 17.12 -10.33 -1.52
C ASP A 249 16.67 -10.90 -0.15
N LEU A 250 15.54 -11.63 -0.09
CA LEU A 250 14.95 -12.07 1.18
C LEU A 250 15.17 -13.54 1.51
N GLU A 251 15.73 -14.37 0.61
CA GLU A 251 16.04 -15.81 0.77
C GLU A 251 14.99 -16.65 1.55
N ASP A 252 13.73 -16.19 1.65
CA ASP A 252 12.72 -16.78 2.52
C ASP A 252 11.83 -17.80 1.77
N GLY A 253 11.93 -17.83 0.45
CA GLY A 253 11.18 -18.73 -0.42
C GLY A 253 9.71 -18.35 -0.62
N TYR A 254 9.27 -17.16 -0.18
CA TYR A 254 7.87 -16.74 -0.26
C TYR A 254 7.62 -15.66 -1.32
N LEU A 255 6.41 -15.68 -1.90
CA LEU A 255 5.95 -14.61 -2.79
C LEU A 255 5.55 -13.38 -1.96
N HIS A 256 6.05 -12.21 -2.35
CA HIS A 256 5.64 -10.94 -1.76
C HIS A 256 4.94 -10.08 -2.79
N ILE A 257 3.95 -9.29 -2.32
CA ILE A 257 3.32 -8.26 -3.13
C ILE A 257 4.40 -7.23 -3.51
N GLN A 258 4.70 -7.17 -4.80
CA GLN A 258 5.63 -6.22 -5.38
C GLN A 258 4.91 -5.02 -5.96
N GLU A 259 3.71 -5.24 -6.50
CA GLU A 259 3.02 -4.20 -7.23
C GLU A 259 1.52 -4.22 -6.99
N LEU A 260 0.95 -3.02 -6.92
CA LEU A 260 -0.48 -2.79 -6.90
C LEU A 260 -0.83 -1.89 -8.09
N ARG A 261 -1.45 -2.47 -9.11
CA ARG A 261 -1.79 -1.85 -10.40
C ARG A 261 -3.31 -1.79 -10.60
N LEU A 262 -3.89 -0.66 -10.23
CA LEU A 262 -5.33 -0.40 -10.29
C LEU A 262 -5.66 0.74 -11.25
N LEU A 263 -5.07 0.75 -12.44
CA LEU A 263 -5.22 1.78 -13.47
C LEU A 263 -6.60 1.76 -14.12
N ASN A 264 -7.26 2.91 -14.26
CA ASN A 264 -8.48 3.08 -15.06
C ASN A 264 -9.59 2.05 -14.74
N MET A 265 -9.85 1.86 -13.44
CA MET A 265 -10.83 0.89 -12.94
C MET A 265 -12.14 1.55 -12.48
N ASN A 266 -12.23 2.89 -12.60
CA ASN A 266 -13.33 3.71 -12.09
C ASN A 266 -13.60 3.46 -10.60
N LEU A 267 -12.51 3.33 -9.83
CA LEU A 267 -12.57 3.20 -8.37
C LEU A 267 -12.79 4.60 -7.75
N SER A 268 -13.64 4.71 -6.73
CA SER A 268 -13.75 5.89 -5.86
C SER A 268 -13.30 5.55 -4.44
N GLY A 269 -13.46 6.49 -3.50
CA GLY A 269 -13.03 6.33 -2.11
C GLY A 269 -11.71 7.03 -1.80
N LYS A 270 -10.90 6.46 -0.90
CA LYS A 270 -9.66 7.08 -0.40
C LYS A 270 -8.48 6.09 -0.39
N LEU A 271 -7.25 6.63 -0.35
CA LEU A 271 -6.06 5.83 -0.09
C LEU A 271 -5.97 5.49 1.41
N ALA A 272 -5.94 4.20 1.74
CA ALA A 272 -5.86 3.74 3.12
C ALA A 272 -4.43 3.92 3.70
N PRO A 273 -4.27 4.41 4.96
CA PRO A 273 -2.98 4.48 5.64
C PRO A 273 -2.23 3.15 5.71
N GLU A 274 -2.94 2.02 5.77
CA GLU A 274 -2.36 0.69 5.82
C GLU A 274 -1.56 0.30 4.56
N LEU A 275 -1.65 1.08 3.48
CA LEU A 275 -0.71 0.98 2.36
C LEU A 275 0.75 1.05 2.83
N GLY A 276 1.03 1.82 3.89
CA GLY A 276 2.36 1.92 4.49
C GLY A 276 2.92 0.62 5.06
N GLN A 277 2.11 -0.43 5.22
CA GLN A 277 2.54 -1.73 5.75
C GLN A 277 3.20 -2.63 4.67
N PHE A 278 3.14 -2.25 3.40
CA PHE A 278 3.72 -3.04 2.31
C PHE A 278 5.21 -2.69 2.09
N SER A 279 6.07 -3.27 2.92
CA SER A 279 7.52 -3.03 2.95
C SER A 279 8.29 -3.36 1.65
N HIS A 280 7.75 -4.20 0.78
CA HIS A 280 8.43 -4.65 -0.45
C HIS A 280 7.75 -4.20 -1.74
N ILE A 281 6.69 -3.38 -1.67
CA ILE A 281 6.08 -2.86 -2.89
C ILE A 281 7.06 -1.90 -3.56
N THR A 282 7.23 -2.08 -4.87
CA THR A 282 8.04 -1.24 -5.75
C THR A 282 7.17 -0.33 -6.62
N ILE A 283 5.92 -0.73 -6.92
CA ILE A 283 5.02 0.04 -7.79
C ILE A 283 3.63 0.17 -7.13
N LEU A 284 3.20 1.41 -6.92
CA LEU A 284 1.86 1.77 -6.47
C LEU A 284 1.17 2.61 -7.54
N ASN A 285 0.18 2.04 -8.23
CA ASN A 285 -0.50 2.67 -9.36
C ASN A 285 -2.02 2.68 -9.18
N PHE A 286 -2.58 3.87 -9.02
CA PHE A 286 -4.01 4.16 -8.92
C PHE A 286 -4.46 5.19 -9.96
N MET A 287 -3.68 5.42 -11.02
CA MET A 287 -3.96 6.48 -11.98
C MET A 287 -5.33 6.32 -12.67
N TRP A 288 -5.91 7.44 -13.09
CA TRP A 288 -7.15 7.50 -13.86
C TRP A 288 -8.34 6.82 -13.16
N ASN A 289 -8.51 7.11 -11.87
CA ASN A 289 -9.67 6.71 -11.09
C ASN A 289 -10.34 7.96 -10.51
N ASN A 290 -11.26 7.76 -9.57
CA ASN A 290 -11.97 8.80 -8.88
C ASN A 290 -11.60 8.82 -7.37
N ILE A 291 -10.33 8.52 -7.06
CA ILE A 291 -9.81 8.47 -5.69
C ILE A 291 -9.74 9.89 -5.12
N SER A 292 -10.22 10.07 -3.90
CA SER A 292 -10.30 11.34 -3.19
C SER A 292 -9.51 11.31 -1.87
N GLY A 293 -9.53 12.42 -1.13
CA GLY A 293 -8.79 12.55 0.13
C GLY A 293 -7.30 12.82 -0.09
N SER A 294 -6.50 12.78 0.97
CA SER A 294 -5.07 13.08 0.92
C SER A 294 -4.20 11.85 0.76
N ILE A 295 -2.96 12.05 0.31
CA ILE A 295 -1.92 11.00 0.35
C ILE A 295 -1.58 10.72 1.83
N PRO A 296 -1.76 9.48 2.33
CA PRO A 296 -1.42 9.14 3.71
C PRO A 296 0.09 9.24 3.94
N LYS A 297 0.49 9.81 5.08
CA LYS A 297 1.92 9.94 5.45
C LYS A 297 2.61 8.59 5.61
N GLU A 298 1.86 7.56 5.96
CA GLU A 298 2.33 6.19 6.16
C GLU A 298 2.91 5.58 4.87
N ILE A 299 2.56 6.10 3.69
CA ILE A 299 3.22 5.73 2.43
C ILE A 299 4.73 5.99 2.51
N GLY A 300 5.18 6.97 3.30
CA GLY A 300 6.60 7.23 3.58
C GLY A 300 7.36 6.05 4.20
N ASN A 301 6.67 5.05 4.77
CA ASN A 301 7.28 3.83 5.31
C ASN A 301 7.64 2.79 4.24
N MET A 302 7.14 2.95 3.01
CA MET A 302 7.34 2.00 1.91
C MET A 302 8.70 2.22 1.22
N THR A 303 9.82 2.05 1.93
CA THR A 303 11.17 2.40 1.44
C THR A 303 11.62 1.65 0.17
N SER A 304 10.98 0.54 -0.19
CA SER A 304 11.20 -0.18 -1.45
C SER A 304 10.51 0.46 -2.66
N LEU A 305 9.60 1.42 -2.44
CA LEU A 305 8.78 2.02 -3.48
C LEU A 305 9.64 2.77 -4.50
N ARG A 306 9.44 2.46 -5.78
CA ARG A 306 10.13 3.07 -6.92
C ARG A 306 9.23 3.99 -7.71
N LEU A 307 7.95 3.65 -7.85
CA LEU A 307 6.97 4.40 -8.63
C LEU A 307 5.72 4.67 -7.79
N LEU A 308 5.41 5.95 -7.56
CA LEU A 308 4.14 6.40 -6.99
C LEU A 308 3.31 7.09 -8.08
N LEU A 309 2.29 6.41 -8.58
CA LEU A 309 1.53 6.80 -9.76
C LEU A 309 0.05 7.04 -9.39
N LEU A 310 -0.33 8.29 -9.21
CA LEU A 310 -1.65 8.73 -8.73
C LEU A 310 -2.34 9.76 -9.65
N SER A 311 -1.77 10.01 -10.84
CA SER A 311 -2.29 10.97 -11.83
C SER A 311 -3.76 10.76 -12.21
N GLY A 312 -4.49 11.84 -12.47
CA GLY A 312 -5.88 11.81 -12.95
C GLY A 312 -6.85 11.26 -11.90
N ASN A 313 -6.83 11.83 -10.70
CA ASN A 313 -7.73 11.51 -9.59
C ASN A 313 -8.28 12.81 -8.96
N GLN A 314 -8.94 12.71 -7.80
CA GLN A 314 -9.45 13.82 -7.00
C GLN A 314 -8.67 13.99 -5.67
N ILE A 315 -7.39 13.61 -5.65
CA ILE A 315 -6.56 13.62 -4.43
C ILE A 315 -6.29 15.07 -4.03
N SER A 316 -6.46 15.40 -2.76
CA SER A 316 -6.35 16.76 -2.20
C SER A 316 -5.45 16.82 -0.96
N GLY A 317 -5.37 17.98 -0.31
CA GLY A 317 -4.48 18.18 0.85
C GLY A 317 -3.01 18.36 0.45
N SER A 318 -2.12 18.47 1.43
CA SER A 318 -0.69 18.70 1.21
C SER A 318 0.10 17.42 0.97
N LEU A 319 1.24 17.54 0.28
CA LEU A 319 2.24 16.47 0.21
C LEU A 319 2.82 16.24 1.63
N PRO A 320 2.77 15.01 2.18
CA PRO A 320 3.38 14.71 3.48
C PRO A 320 4.90 14.82 3.45
N ASP A 321 5.50 15.33 4.53
CA ASP A 321 6.96 15.42 4.68
C ASP A 321 7.60 14.01 4.67
N GLU A 322 6.88 12.99 5.16
CA GLU A 322 7.33 11.61 5.26
C GLU A 322 7.60 10.96 3.90
N LEU A 323 7.03 11.48 2.80
CA LEU A 323 7.37 11.01 1.46
C LEU A 323 8.86 11.24 1.14
N GLY A 324 9.53 12.17 1.83
CA GLY A 324 10.99 12.37 1.76
C GLY A 324 11.82 11.18 2.25
N ASN A 325 11.22 10.19 2.92
CA ASN A 325 11.90 8.98 3.40
C ASN A 325 12.08 7.91 2.30
N LEU A 326 11.44 8.08 1.15
CA LEU A 326 11.39 7.09 0.07
C LEU A 326 12.66 7.10 -0.79
N GLN A 327 13.79 6.66 -0.24
CA GLN A 327 15.10 6.79 -0.89
C GLN A 327 15.20 6.05 -2.24
N ASN A 328 14.41 4.99 -2.46
CA ASN A 328 14.38 4.24 -3.72
C ASN A 328 13.38 4.77 -4.75
N ILE A 329 12.63 5.83 -4.43
CA ILE A 329 11.66 6.40 -5.35
C ILE A 329 12.40 7.00 -6.54
N THR A 330 11.92 6.65 -7.73
CA THR A 330 12.46 7.16 -9.01
C THR A 330 11.48 8.14 -9.66
N LYS A 331 10.18 7.97 -9.39
CA LYS A 331 9.14 8.76 -10.04
C LYS A 331 7.96 9.00 -9.12
N PHE A 332 7.63 10.28 -8.96
CA PHE A 332 6.32 10.73 -8.51
C PHE A 332 5.52 11.21 -9.71
N GLN A 333 4.36 10.61 -9.92
CA GLN A 333 3.43 11.02 -10.95
C GLN A 333 2.06 11.30 -10.34
N LEU A 334 1.86 12.56 -9.98
CA LEU A 334 0.75 13.08 -9.19
C LEU A 334 -0.05 14.17 -9.94
N ASP A 335 0.22 14.35 -11.24
CA ASP A 335 -0.41 15.36 -12.07
C ASP A 335 -1.93 15.19 -12.20
N ILE A 336 -2.66 16.28 -12.47
CA ILE A 336 -4.13 16.26 -12.64
C ILE A 336 -4.82 15.72 -11.37
N ASN A 337 -4.66 16.48 -10.29
CA ASN A 337 -5.28 16.25 -8.98
C ASN A 337 -5.60 17.61 -8.33
N CYS A 338 -6.02 17.59 -7.06
CA CYS A 338 -6.32 18.76 -6.24
C CYS A 338 -5.28 18.96 -5.11
N ILE A 339 -4.03 18.49 -5.28
CA ILE A 339 -2.98 18.56 -4.26
C ILE A 339 -2.62 20.04 -4.02
N SER A 340 -2.44 20.41 -2.75
CA SER A 340 -2.24 21.80 -2.31
C SER A 340 -1.03 21.93 -1.39
N GLY A 341 -0.76 23.13 -0.87
CA GLY A 341 0.34 23.36 0.07
C GLY A 341 1.74 23.33 -0.57
N PRO A 342 2.81 23.49 0.23
CA PRO A 342 4.17 23.62 -0.26
C PRO A 342 4.79 22.29 -0.69
N ILE A 343 5.82 22.37 -1.53
CA ILE A 343 6.73 21.23 -1.78
C ILE A 343 7.53 20.97 -0.49
N PRO A 344 7.48 19.76 0.08
CA PRO A 344 8.22 19.42 1.28
C PRO A 344 9.73 19.59 1.12
N LYS A 345 10.38 20.23 2.10
CA LYS A 345 11.86 20.36 2.11
C LYS A 345 12.55 19.00 2.23
N SER A 346 11.88 18.03 2.87
CA SER A 346 12.35 16.65 3.01
C SER A 346 12.56 15.95 1.67
N PHE A 347 11.96 16.44 0.57
CA PHE A 347 12.18 15.86 -0.76
C PHE A 347 13.64 15.98 -1.21
N ALA A 348 14.44 16.87 -0.62
CA ALA A 348 15.88 16.91 -0.83
C ALA A 348 16.62 15.62 -0.41
N ASN A 349 15.98 14.72 0.36
CA ASN A 349 16.55 13.45 0.80
C ASN A 349 16.39 12.31 -0.23
N LEU A 350 15.65 12.53 -1.32
CA LEU A 350 15.29 11.49 -2.29
C LEU A 350 16.45 11.17 -3.25
N ARG A 351 17.28 10.20 -2.88
CA ARG A 351 18.55 9.94 -3.58
C ARG A 351 18.42 9.45 -5.02
N ASN A 352 17.35 8.75 -5.35
CA ASN A 352 17.17 8.11 -6.66
C ASN A 352 16.09 8.76 -7.54
N VAL A 353 15.51 9.87 -7.09
CA VAL A 353 14.38 10.48 -7.81
C VAL A 353 14.84 11.10 -9.12
N LYS A 354 14.15 10.73 -10.20
CA LYS A 354 14.41 11.21 -11.57
C LYS A 354 13.29 12.09 -12.08
N HIS A 355 12.07 11.87 -11.60
CA HIS A 355 10.89 12.49 -12.20
C HIS A 355 9.92 12.98 -11.14
N PHE A 356 9.72 14.31 -11.11
CA PHE A 356 8.57 14.94 -10.45
C PHE A 356 7.59 15.40 -11.52
N HIS A 357 6.48 14.69 -11.63
CA HIS A 357 5.35 15.04 -12.50
C HIS A 357 4.18 15.43 -11.60
N MET A 358 3.99 16.74 -11.39
CA MET A 358 3.02 17.28 -10.44
C MET A 358 2.20 18.45 -11.02
N ASN A 359 2.23 18.61 -12.34
CA ASN A 359 1.50 19.66 -13.05
C ASN A 359 -0.03 19.52 -12.94
N ASN A 360 -0.75 20.64 -13.07
CA ASN A 360 -2.21 20.73 -12.89
C ASN A 360 -2.65 20.28 -11.50
N ASN A 361 -2.19 21.01 -10.49
CA ASN A 361 -2.57 20.88 -9.08
C ASN A 361 -2.74 22.29 -8.49
N SER A 362 -2.87 22.39 -7.16
CA SER A 362 -2.90 23.64 -6.38
C SER A 362 -1.67 23.80 -5.48
N ILE A 363 -0.52 23.19 -5.83
CA ILE A 363 0.72 23.25 -5.05
C ILE A 363 1.18 24.70 -4.98
N SER A 364 1.53 25.16 -3.78
CA SER A 364 1.78 26.58 -3.50
C SER A 364 3.12 26.82 -2.81
N GLY A 365 3.42 28.08 -2.50
CA GLY A 365 4.65 28.45 -1.81
C GLY A 365 5.88 28.45 -2.72
N GLN A 366 7.04 28.67 -2.11
CA GLN A 366 8.31 28.78 -2.82
C GLN A 366 8.89 27.39 -3.12
N ILE A 367 9.50 27.24 -4.30
CA ILE A 367 10.31 26.05 -4.61
C ILE A 367 11.47 25.98 -3.60
N PRO A 368 11.58 24.92 -2.79
CA PRO A 368 12.63 24.83 -1.78
C PRO A 368 14.02 24.85 -2.43
N PRO A 369 14.91 25.78 -2.06
CA PRO A 369 16.27 25.81 -2.58
C PRO A 369 17.00 24.48 -2.34
N GLU A 370 16.71 23.78 -1.23
CA GLU A 370 17.34 22.52 -0.84
C GLU A 370 17.22 21.39 -1.88
N LEU A 371 16.27 21.48 -2.82
CA LEU A 371 16.09 20.49 -3.89
C LEU A 371 17.29 20.43 -4.86
N TYR A 372 18.19 21.42 -4.85
CA TYR A 372 19.43 21.37 -5.66
C TYR A 372 20.29 20.13 -5.37
N LYS A 373 20.12 19.52 -4.19
CA LYS A 373 20.85 18.34 -3.73
C LYS A 373 20.46 17.04 -4.44
N LEU A 374 19.37 17.04 -5.20
CA LEU A 374 18.85 15.84 -5.86
C LEU A 374 19.78 15.42 -7.01
N PRO A 375 20.48 14.28 -6.91
CA PRO A 375 21.59 13.96 -7.81
C PRO A 375 21.12 13.48 -9.19
N GLU A 376 19.96 12.85 -9.26
CA GLU A 376 19.47 12.13 -10.44
C GLU A 376 18.26 12.79 -11.11
N LEU A 377 17.82 13.97 -10.63
CA LEU A 377 16.58 14.57 -11.10
C LEU A 377 16.71 15.05 -12.54
N VAL A 378 15.81 14.53 -13.39
CA VAL A 378 15.76 14.77 -14.83
C VAL A 378 14.59 15.68 -15.20
N HIS A 379 13.41 15.39 -14.65
CA HIS A 379 12.16 16.08 -14.99
C HIS A 379 11.59 16.80 -13.77
N PHE A 380 11.42 18.12 -13.90
CA PHE A 380 10.74 18.97 -12.93
C PHE A 380 9.52 19.61 -13.61
N LEU A 381 8.38 18.93 -13.55
CA LEU A 381 7.14 19.35 -14.22
C LEU A 381 6.11 19.78 -13.18
N PHE A 382 5.95 21.08 -13.02
CA PHE A 382 5.09 21.71 -12.01
C PHE A 382 4.16 22.76 -12.62
N ASP A 383 3.96 22.77 -13.94
CA ASP A 383 3.08 23.70 -14.65
C ASP A 383 1.66 23.73 -14.08
N ASN A 384 0.98 24.86 -14.21
CA ASN A 384 -0.39 25.07 -13.75
C ASN A 384 -0.55 24.74 -12.25
N ASN A 385 0.23 25.44 -11.42
CA ASN A 385 0.19 25.36 -9.96
C ASN A 385 0.21 26.78 -9.36
N ASN A 386 0.11 26.89 -8.05
CA ASN A 386 0.12 28.16 -7.32
C ASN A 386 1.51 28.48 -6.72
N LEU A 387 2.60 27.95 -7.30
CA LEU A 387 3.97 28.21 -6.86
C LEU A 387 4.28 29.70 -6.94
N SER A 388 4.99 30.24 -5.95
CA SER A 388 5.28 31.67 -5.84
C SER A 388 6.73 31.93 -5.41
N GLY A 389 7.10 33.21 -5.30
CA GLY A 389 8.47 33.59 -4.96
C GLY A 389 9.41 33.51 -6.16
N TYR A 390 10.72 33.52 -5.89
CA TYR A 390 11.75 33.51 -6.92
C TYR A 390 12.20 32.09 -7.27
N LEU A 391 12.74 31.93 -8.47
CA LEU A 391 13.45 30.73 -8.91
C LEU A 391 14.80 30.62 -8.16
N PRO A 392 14.99 29.64 -7.25
CA PRO A 392 16.23 29.52 -6.48
C PRO A 392 17.44 29.25 -7.39
N THR A 393 18.46 30.09 -7.32
CA THR A 393 19.66 30.02 -8.19
C THR A 393 20.40 28.70 -8.10
N GLU A 394 20.27 27.99 -6.98
CA GLU A 394 20.89 26.70 -6.68
C GLU A 394 20.30 25.57 -7.53
N LEU A 395 19.00 25.63 -7.89
CA LEU A 395 18.36 24.60 -8.73
C LEU A 395 19.06 24.45 -10.09
N PHE A 396 19.75 25.49 -10.54
CA PHE A 396 20.45 25.51 -11.82
C PHE A 396 21.88 24.98 -11.74
N GLN A 397 22.23 24.34 -10.63
CA GLN A 397 23.45 23.55 -10.47
C GLN A 397 23.21 22.04 -10.66
N MET A 398 21.95 21.63 -10.87
CA MET A 398 21.58 20.21 -10.95
C MET A 398 22.03 19.62 -12.30
N PRO A 399 22.95 18.65 -12.32
CA PRO A 399 23.65 18.23 -13.54
C PRO A 399 22.76 17.43 -14.51
N ASN A 400 21.72 16.79 -13.99
CA ASN A 400 20.90 15.82 -14.71
C ASN A 400 19.56 16.34 -15.21
N ILE A 401 19.18 17.58 -14.88
CA ILE A 401 17.93 18.16 -15.38
C ILE A 401 17.95 18.23 -16.91
N ARG A 402 16.86 17.79 -17.53
CA ARG A 402 16.61 17.83 -18.99
C ARG A 402 15.35 18.62 -19.34
N ILE A 403 14.32 18.53 -18.49
CA ILE A 403 13.05 19.22 -18.69
C ILE A 403 12.69 20.00 -17.43
N LEU A 404 12.54 21.31 -17.57
CA LEU A 404 12.06 22.21 -16.54
C LEU A 404 10.81 22.93 -17.05
N ALA A 405 9.66 22.63 -16.45
CA ALA A 405 8.37 23.15 -16.86
C ALA A 405 7.62 23.73 -15.64
N LEU A 406 7.47 25.05 -15.65
CA LEU A 406 6.90 25.87 -14.58
C LEU A 406 5.92 26.93 -15.15
N ARG A 407 5.25 26.61 -16.26
CA ARG A 407 4.26 27.47 -16.91
C ARG A 407 3.10 27.78 -15.96
N ASN A 408 2.55 28.99 -16.05
CA ASN A 408 1.31 29.36 -15.36
C ASN A 408 1.38 29.07 -13.85
N CYS A 409 2.42 29.61 -13.25
CA CYS A 409 2.59 29.73 -11.81
C CYS A 409 2.57 31.22 -11.43
N ASN A 410 2.83 31.55 -10.16
CA ASN A 410 2.97 32.93 -9.68
C ASN A 410 4.45 33.29 -9.41
N LEU A 411 5.38 32.75 -10.20
CA LEU A 411 6.82 32.96 -10.00
C LEU A 411 7.20 34.41 -10.37
N GLN A 412 8.10 35.00 -9.60
CA GLN A 412 8.52 36.40 -9.74
C GLN A 412 10.05 36.54 -9.68
N GLY A 413 10.54 37.77 -9.87
CA GLY A 413 11.98 38.05 -9.88
C GLY A 413 12.64 37.79 -11.23
N SER A 414 13.97 37.84 -11.26
CA SER A 414 14.74 37.69 -12.50
C SER A 414 14.96 36.24 -12.92
N ILE A 415 15.10 36.03 -14.22
CA ILE A 415 15.49 34.73 -14.77
C ILE A 415 16.96 34.43 -14.39
N PRO A 416 17.22 33.30 -13.71
CA PRO A 416 18.58 32.89 -13.34
C PRO A 416 19.38 32.36 -14.53
N ASP A 417 20.69 32.20 -14.33
CA ASP A 417 21.59 31.70 -15.37
C ASP A 417 21.52 30.17 -15.52
N PHE A 418 21.10 29.70 -16.70
CA PHE A 418 20.98 28.27 -17.04
C PHE A 418 22.23 27.66 -17.66
N SER A 419 23.29 28.43 -17.90
CA SER A 419 24.51 27.95 -18.58
C SER A 419 25.19 26.78 -17.86
N ARG A 420 24.90 26.60 -16.57
CA ARG A 420 25.43 25.52 -15.71
C ARG A 420 24.67 24.19 -15.80
N ILE A 421 23.59 24.11 -16.60
CA ILE A 421 22.84 22.87 -16.85
C ILE A 421 23.09 22.39 -18.28
N PRO A 422 24.22 21.73 -18.56
CA PRO A 422 24.65 21.44 -19.93
C PRO A 422 23.71 20.47 -20.68
N GLY A 423 22.88 19.70 -19.95
CA GLY A 423 21.94 18.77 -20.58
C GLY A 423 20.51 19.28 -20.71
N LEU A 424 20.20 20.53 -20.32
CA LEU A 424 18.84 21.06 -20.45
C LEU A 424 18.38 21.02 -21.91
N ARG A 425 17.15 20.53 -22.13
CA ARG A 425 16.54 20.39 -23.47
C ARG A 425 15.29 21.26 -23.61
N TYR A 426 14.46 21.25 -22.58
CA TYR A 426 13.16 21.92 -22.60
C TYR A 426 13.02 22.83 -21.38
N LEU A 427 12.76 24.11 -21.65
CA LEU A 427 12.52 25.14 -20.64
C LEU A 427 11.21 25.85 -20.94
N ASP A 428 10.30 25.85 -19.98
CA ASP A 428 9.04 26.59 -20.06
C ASP A 428 8.77 27.31 -18.73
N LEU A 429 8.88 28.63 -18.78
CA LEU A 429 8.58 29.56 -17.68
C LEU A 429 7.46 30.53 -18.06
N SER A 430 6.69 30.19 -19.08
CA SER A 430 5.69 31.10 -19.64
C SER A 430 4.55 31.38 -18.66
N SER A 431 3.86 32.51 -18.83
CA SER A 431 2.69 32.89 -18.02
C SER A 431 3.01 32.98 -16.52
N ASN A 432 4.08 33.70 -16.17
CA ASN A 432 4.48 33.99 -14.78
C ASN A 432 4.61 35.52 -14.60
N HIS A 433 5.15 35.96 -13.45
CA HIS A 433 5.45 37.35 -13.13
C HIS A 433 6.97 37.64 -13.16
N LEU A 434 7.73 36.91 -13.99
CA LEU A 434 9.18 37.09 -14.09
C LEU A 434 9.51 38.45 -14.73
N SER A 435 10.55 39.11 -14.24
CA SER A 435 10.92 40.48 -14.62
C SER A 435 12.43 40.66 -14.76
N GLY A 436 12.86 41.83 -15.21
CA GLY A 436 14.29 42.10 -15.46
C GLY A 436 14.76 41.56 -16.82
N SER A 437 16.07 41.62 -17.04
CA SER A 437 16.68 41.26 -18.32
C SER A 437 16.88 39.76 -18.48
N LEU A 438 16.85 39.30 -19.74
CA LEU A 438 17.25 37.94 -20.10
C LEU A 438 18.73 37.69 -19.71
N PRO A 439 19.08 36.47 -19.25
CA PRO A 439 20.47 36.12 -18.93
C PRO A 439 21.35 36.21 -20.18
N THR A 440 22.63 36.53 -20.02
CA THR A 440 23.57 36.75 -21.14
C THR A 440 24.44 35.55 -21.47
N ASN A 441 24.58 34.60 -20.54
CA ASN A 441 25.37 33.38 -20.76
C ASN A 441 24.65 32.41 -21.71
N ARG A 442 25.44 31.62 -22.44
CA ARG A 442 24.95 30.70 -23.47
C ARG A 442 24.11 29.57 -22.86
N PHE A 443 22.96 29.29 -23.47
CA PHE A 443 22.15 28.12 -23.14
C PHE A 443 22.81 26.81 -23.60
N SER A 444 22.32 25.67 -23.12
CA SER A 444 22.75 24.35 -23.59
C SER A 444 22.56 24.20 -25.10
N GLU A 445 23.52 23.58 -25.78
CA GLU A 445 23.39 23.21 -27.21
C GLU A 445 22.33 22.13 -27.46
N ASN A 446 21.88 21.45 -26.40
CA ASN A 446 20.81 20.45 -26.46
C ASN A 446 19.39 21.03 -26.39
N MET A 447 19.26 22.35 -26.23
CA MET A 447 17.96 23.01 -26.15
C MET A 447 17.16 22.81 -27.44
N THR A 448 15.93 22.36 -27.27
CA THR A 448 14.91 22.20 -28.32
C THR A 448 13.81 23.24 -28.18
N THR A 449 13.43 23.60 -26.94
CA THR A 449 12.34 24.53 -26.68
C THR A 449 12.69 25.47 -25.53
N ILE A 450 12.51 26.77 -25.77
CA ILE A 450 12.59 27.84 -24.77
C ILE A 450 11.29 28.65 -24.87
N ASP A 451 10.46 28.60 -23.83
CA ASP A 451 9.24 29.41 -23.74
C ASP A 451 9.29 30.30 -22.49
N LEU A 452 9.47 31.60 -22.70
CA LEU A 452 9.48 32.65 -21.68
C LEU A 452 8.35 33.67 -21.92
N SER A 453 7.36 33.31 -22.73
CA SER A 453 6.27 34.20 -23.11
C SER A 453 5.36 34.58 -21.93
N LYS A 454 4.61 35.67 -22.08
CA LYS A 454 3.62 36.14 -21.08
C LYS A 454 4.26 36.36 -19.70
N ASN A 455 5.27 37.21 -19.66
CA ASN A 455 5.99 37.63 -18.44
C ASN A 455 6.18 39.16 -18.48
N ALA A 456 6.94 39.71 -17.54
CA ALA A 456 7.31 41.13 -17.46
C ALA A 456 8.81 41.37 -17.77
N LEU A 457 9.40 40.55 -18.66
CA LEU A 457 10.81 40.63 -19.02
C LEU A 457 11.10 41.90 -19.84
N ASN A 458 12.27 42.51 -19.63
CA ASN A 458 12.64 43.77 -20.26
C ASN A 458 14.10 43.78 -20.75
N GLY A 459 14.54 44.92 -21.28
CA GLY A 459 15.88 45.06 -21.85
C GLY A 459 15.98 44.43 -23.25
N SER A 460 17.22 44.29 -23.73
CA SER A 460 17.49 43.76 -25.07
C SER A 460 17.56 42.24 -25.10
N ILE A 461 17.32 41.64 -26.28
CA ILE A 461 17.48 40.19 -26.48
C ILE A 461 18.98 39.87 -26.66
N PRO A 462 19.61 39.10 -25.74
CA PRO A 462 21.02 38.76 -25.83
C PRO A 462 21.33 37.76 -26.95
N LEU A 463 22.63 37.65 -27.30
CA LEU A 463 23.12 36.75 -28.35
C LEU A 463 23.19 35.28 -27.94
N ASN A 464 22.88 34.93 -26.69
CA ASN A 464 22.99 33.57 -26.16
C ASN A 464 22.05 32.54 -26.80
N PHE A 465 21.02 32.98 -27.51
CA PHE A 465 20.15 32.10 -28.33
C PHE A 465 20.74 31.79 -29.72
N SER A 466 21.86 32.41 -30.08
CA SER A 466 22.46 32.27 -31.42
C SER A 466 23.05 30.89 -31.66
N GLY A 467 22.73 30.30 -32.80
CA GLY A 467 23.36 29.04 -33.26
C GLY A 467 23.13 27.86 -32.32
N LEU A 468 21.96 27.76 -31.68
CA LEU A 468 21.58 26.56 -30.93
C LEU A 468 21.11 25.49 -31.93
N PRO A 469 21.87 24.39 -32.11
CA PRO A 469 21.72 23.51 -33.28
C PRO A 469 20.45 22.66 -33.26
N ARG A 470 19.84 22.48 -32.08
CA ARG A 470 18.64 21.63 -31.89
C ARG A 470 17.37 22.43 -31.61
N LEU A 471 17.46 23.76 -31.57
CA LEU A 471 16.34 24.61 -31.17
C LEU A 471 15.23 24.56 -32.22
N GLN A 472 14.03 24.20 -31.78
CA GLN A 472 12.80 24.13 -32.57
C GLN A 472 11.87 25.31 -32.27
N ARG A 473 11.87 25.81 -31.02
CA ARG A 473 11.00 26.91 -30.60
C ARG A 473 11.71 27.83 -29.61
N LEU A 474 11.68 29.13 -29.92
CA LEU A 474 11.97 30.22 -28.99
C LEU A 474 10.74 31.14 -28.93
N SER A 475 10.11 31.22 -27.77
CA SER A 475 8.95 32.08 -27.54
C SER A 475 9.25 33.11 -26.46
N LEU A 476 9.22 34.39 -26.83
CA LEU A 476 9.38 35.56 -25.96
C LEU A 476 8.17 36.49 -26.03
N GLU A 477 7.06 36.02 -26.61
CA GLU A 477 5.83 36.77 -26.81
C GLU A 477 5.31 37.44 -25.52
N ASN A 478 4.64 38.59 -25.65
CA ASN A 478 3.95 39.27 -24.53
C ASN A 478 4.91 39.54 -23.36
N ASN A 479 5.94 40.35 -23.64
CA ASN A 479 6.90 40.86 -22.67
C ASN A 479 7.14 42.36 -22.95
N SER A 480 8.14 42.96 -22.30
CA SER A 480 8.58 44.35 -22.52
C SER A 480 9.99 44.43 -23.10
N LEU A 481 10.39 43.44 -23.93
CA LEU A 481 11.71 43.38 -24.54
C LEU A 481 11.86 44.45 -25.62
N SER A 482 13.02 45.11 -25.69
CA SER A 482 13.27 46.23 -26.60
C SER A 482 14.58 46.07 -27.38
N GLY A 483 14.83 46.97 -28.32
CA GLY A 483 16.04 46.94 -29.12
C GLY A 483 15.92 46.08 -30.38
N THR A 484 17.03 45.44 -30.76
CA THR A 484 17.21 44.76 -32.06
C THR A 484 17.14 43.24 -31.95
N ILE A 485 16.54 42.58 -32.94
CA ILE A 485 16.49 41.12 -33.07
C ILE A 485 17.76 40.64 -33.81
N PRO A 486 18.62 39.80 -33.19
CA PRO A 486 19.80 39.27 -33.87
C PRO A 486 19.48 38.18 -34.91
N SER A 487 19.88 38.36 -36.17
CA SER A 487 19.73 37.31 -37.20
C SER A 487 20.64 36.09 -37.02
N THR A 488 21.63 36.19 -36.12
CA THR A 488 22.49 35.08 -35.71
C THR A 488 21.72 33.92 -35.06
N PHE A 489 20.45 34.12 -34.71
CA PHE A 489 19.56 33.07 -34.22
C PHE A 489 19.30 31.98 -35.26
N TRP A 490 19.34 32.30 -36.57
CA TRP A 490 19.07 31.33 -37.64
C TRP A 490 20.20 31.17 -38.66
N GLN A 491 21.11 32.14 -38.79
CA GLN A 491 22.12 32.13 -39.85
C GLN A 491 23.16 31.01 -39.74
N ASN A 492 23.41 30.48 -38.55
CA ASN A 492 24.45 29.48 -38.29
C ASN A 492 23.87 28.09 -37.94
N ILE A 493 22.63 27.82 -38.35
CA ILE A 493 21.96 26.53 -38.12
C ILE A 493 21.82 25.79 -39.45
N ILE A 494 22.25 24.53 -39.46
CA ILE A 494 22.05 23.62 -40.59
C ILE A 494 20.73 22.88 -40.38
N PHE A 495 19.72 23.23 -41.17
CA PHE A 495 18.40 22.60 -41.10
C PHE A 495 18.35 21.32 -41.94
N GLY A 496 17.87 20.24 -41.35
CA GLY A 496 17.43 19.05 -42.08
C GLY A 496 16.04 19.26 -42.69
N PRO A 497 15.61 18.38 -43.61
CA PRO A 497 14.35 18.53 -44.37
C PRO A 497 13.12 18.68 -43.48
N ASP A 498 13.05 17.95 -42.36
CA ASP A 498 11.90 17.98 -41.45
C ASP A 498 12.06 18.89 -40.23
N THR A 499 13.22 19.53 -40.08
CA THR A 499 13.50 20.41 -38.94
C THR A 499 12.87 21.79 -39.15
N LYS A 500 12.29 22.36 -38.10
CA LYS A 500 11.76 23.73 -38.12
C LYS A 500 12.26 24.52 -36.91
N LEU A 501 12.39 25.82 -37.06
CA LEU A 501 12.64 26.77 -35.98
C LEU A 501 11.56 27.84 -35.98
N THR A 502 10.81 27.95 -34.89
CA THR A 502 9.81 29.00 -34.70
C THR A 502 10.31 30.02 -33.68
N LEU A 503 10.37 31.29 -34.10
CA LEU A 503 10.70 32.45 -33.28
C LEU A 503 9.43 33.27 -33.07
N ASN A 504 8.80 33.12 -31.90
CA ASN A 504 7.63 33.93 -31.52
C ASN A 504 8.09 35.10 -30.64
N LEU A 505 8.08 36.31 -31.21
CA LEU A 505 8.52 37.54 -30.56
C LEU A 505 7.40 38.58 -30.50
N GLN A 506 6.14 38.16 -30.68
CA GLN A 506 4.98 39.06 -30.77
C GLN A 506 4.80 39.91 -29.50
N ASN A 507 4.15 41.07 -29.64
CA ASN A 507 3.75 41.95 -28.53
C ASN A 507 4.91 42.29 -27.56
N ASN A 508 5.95 42.90 -28.11
CA ASN A 508 7.10 43.44 -27.39
C ASN A 508 7.39 44.88 -27.89
N LEU A 509 8.54 45.44 -27.52
CA LEU A 509 9.01 46.78 -27.91
C LEU A 509 10.18 46.72 -28.91
N LEU A 510 10.24 45.68 -29.75
CA LEU A 510 11.34 45.45 -30.69
C LEU A 510 11.25 46.38 -31.90
N SER A 511 12.35 47.04 -32.24
CA SER A 511 12.36 48.13 -33.22
C SER A 511 13.09 47.82 -34.53
N ASN A 512 13.94 46.80 -34.57
CA ASN A 512 14.72 46.46 -35.77
C ASN A 512 15.24 45.00 -35.75
N ILE A 513 15.70 44.48 -36.89
CA ILE A 513 16.45 43.22 -37.02
C ILE A 513 17.88 43.56 -37.44
N SER A 514 18.89 42.96 -36.80
CA SER A 514 20.29 43.12 -37.20
C SER A 514 20.74 41.97 -38.10
N GLY A 515 21.36 42.29 -39.25
CA GLY A 515 21.87 41.32 -40.23
C GLY A 515 20.85 40.97 -41.33
N SER A 516 20.72 39.67 -41.67
CA SER A 516 19.87 39.25 -42.81
C SER A 516 18.39 39.27 -42.44
N LEU A 517 17.56 39.83 -43.33
CA LEU A 517 16.10 39.85 -43.25
C LEU A 517 15.44 38.65 -43.95
N TYR A 518 16.25 37.77 -44.54
CA TYR A 518 15.81 36.60 -45.29
C TYR A 518 16.18 35.32 -44.53
N PRO A 519 15.30 34.83 -43.64
CA PRO A 519 15.51 33.55 -42.97
C PRO A 519 15.32 32.37 -43.93
N PRO A 520 15.95 31.21 -43.66
CA PRO A 520 15.68 29.96 -44.38
C PRO A 520 14.20 29.56 -44.34
N PRO A 521 13.70 28.75 -45.29
CA PRO A 521 12.29 28.33 -45.34
C PRO A 521 11.85 27.52 -44.10
N ASN A 522 12.78 26.88 -43.41
CA ASN A 522 12.54 26.14 -42.16
C ASN A 522 12.30 27.05 -40.95
N VAL A 523 12.50 28.37 -41.09
CA VAL A 523 12.45 29.32 -39.99
C VAL A 523 11.21 30.20 -40.10
N THR A 524 10.36 30.13 -39.08
CA THR A 524 9.17 30.96 -38.95
C THR A 524 9.41 32.06 -37.92
N ILE A 525 9.19 33.33 -38.28
CA ILE A 525 9.36 34.47 -37.39
C ILE A 525 8.01 35.19 -37.24
N LYS A 526 7.55 35.39 -35.99
CA LYS A 526 6.33 36.14 -35.67
C LYS A 526 6.68 37.42 -34.90
N LEU A 527 6.32 38.59 -35.45
CA LEU A 527 6.69 39.92 -34.95
C LEU A 527 5.51 40.86 -34.69
N GLN A 528 4.27 40.44 -34.98
CA GLN A 528 3.08 41.25 -34.79
C GLN A 528 3.05 41.94 -33.41
N GLY A 529 2.60 43.20 -33.37
CA GLY A 529 2.50 43.99 -32.14
C GLY A 529 3.80 44.67 -31.70
N ASN A 530 4.88 44.55 -32.47
CA ASN A 530 6.14 45.27 -32.22
C ASN A 530 6.25 46.56 -33.05
N PRO A 531 6.98 47.59 -32.55
CA PRO A 531 7.29 48.81 -33.31
C PRO A 531 7.88 48.58 -34.70
N ILE A 532 8.69 47.54 -34.90
CA ILE A 532 9.27 47.18 -36.20
C ILE A 532 8.21 46.99 -37.31
N CYS A 533 7.01 46.54 -36.95
CA CYS A 533 5.92 46.33 -37.91
C CYS A 533 5.31 47.63 -38.45
N THR A 534 5.62 48.79 -37.87
CA THR A 534 5.24 50.10 -38.45
C THR A 534 6.00 50.41 -39.74
N ARG A 535 7.15 49.76 -39.95
CA ARG A 535 8.01 49.90 -41.14
C ARG A 535 8.04 48.62 -41.97
N GLU A 536 6.98 47.82 -41.90
CA GLU A 536 6.94 46.48 -42.49
C GLU A 536 7.09 46.46 -44.02
N THR A 537 6.57 47.48 -44.70
CA THR A 537 6.65 47.63 -46.16
C THR A 537 8.02 48.14 -46.62
N GLU A 538 8.66 49.01 -45.82
CA GLU A 538 10.01 49.53 -46.08
C GLU A 538 11.06 48.42 -45.96
N LEU A 539 10.90 47.53 -44.99
CA LEU A 539 11.86 46.46 -44.67
C LEU A 539 11.54 45.12 -45.36
N ASP A 540 10.46 45.03 -46.13
CA ASP A 540 9.97 43.78 -46.77
C ASP A 540 9.75 42.63 -45.76
N ILE A 541 9.15 42.96 -44.60
CA ILE A 541 8.90 42.03 -43.49
C ILE A 541 7.41 41.81 -43.20
N VAL A 542 6.51 42.23 -44.11
CA VAL A 542 5.05 42.11 -43.96
C VAL A 542 4.61 40.70 -43.54
N ARG A 543 5.27 39.67 -44.09
CA ARG A 543 5.04 38.24 -43.75
C ARG A 543 5.27 37.87 -42.27
N PHE A 544 6.07 38.67 -41.53
CA PHE A 544 6.34 38.45 -40.12
C PHE A 544 5.39 39.25 -39.21
N CYS A 545 4.70 40.26 -39.76
CA CYS A 545 3.89 41.22 -39.01
C CYS A 545 2.38 41.05 -39.19
N GLY A 546 1.96 40.20 -40.13
CA GLY A 546 0.55 39.86 -40.36
C GLY A 546 -0.14 39.21 -39.15
N PRO A 547 -1.48 39.27 -39.08
CA PRO A 547 -2.24 38.56 -38.07
C PRO A 547 -1.95 37.06 -38.18
N SER A 548 -1.53 36.45 -37.07
CA SER A 548 -1.42 35.01 -36.99
C SER A 548 -2.77 34.39 -37.38
N ASP A 549 -2.79 33.48 -38.36
CA ASP A 549 -3.74 32.37 -38.28
C ASP A 549 -3.47 31.75 -36.90
N GLY A 550 -4.41 31.97 -35.97
CA GLY A 550 -4.21 31.74 -34.54
C GLY A 550 -3.54 30.39 -34.33
N ASP A 551 -2.46 30.37 -33.52
CA ASP A 551 -1.53 29.25 -33.34
C ASP A 551 -2.04 27.99 -34.01
N LEU A 552 -1.77 27.85 -35.30
CA LEU A 552 -2.14 26.63 -36.00
C LEU A 552 -1.36 25.54 -35.29
N GLU A 553 -2.01 24.90 -34.31
CA GLU A 553 -1.73 23.55 -33.87
C GLU A 553 -1.30 22.83 -35.13
N GLU A 554 -0.05 22.35 -35.16
CA GLU A 554 0.51 21.76 -36.37
C GLU A 554 -0.55 20.84 -36.96
N SER A 555 -0.94 21.10 -38.22
CA SER A 555 -1.95 20.28 -38.89
C SER A 555 -1.58 18.82 -38.69
N PRO A 556 -2.56 17.93 -38.41
CA PRO A 556 -2.30 16.53 -38.11
C PRO A 556 -1.26 15.98 -39.08
N GLY A 557 -0.07 15.68 -38.55
CA GLY A 557 1.02 15.19 -39.37
C GLY A 557 0.69 13.76 -39.72
N ASN A 558 0.24 13.52 -40.96
CA ASN A 558 0.22 12.17 -41.50
C ASN A 558 1.66 11.80 -41.80
N SER A 559 2.12 10.64 -41.32
CA SER A 559 3.26 10.03 -41.98
C SER A 559 2.84 9.80 -43.42
N SER A 560 3.64 10.29 -44.37
CA SER A 560 3.38 10.16 -45.79
C SER A 560 2.93 8.73 -46.11
N SER A 561 1.71 8.56 -46.60
CA SER A 561 1.22 7.27 -47.06
C SER A 561 2.08 6.84 -48.23
N TYR A 562 3.13 6.06 -47.96
CA TYR A 562 3.83 5.33 -48.99
C TYR A 562 2.82 4.32 -49.54
N SER A 563 2.12 4.71 -50.60
CA SER A 563 1.48 3.73 -51.47
C SER A 563 2.61 2.89 -52.05
N PRO A 564 2.62 1.57 -51.84
CA PRO A 564 3.60 0.72 -52.47
C PRO A 564 3.36 0.81 -53.98
N ASN A 565 4.24 1.53 -54.68
CA ASN A 565 4.26 1.58 -56.14
C ASN A 565 4.37 0.14 -56.67
N GLY A 566 3.23 -0.48 -57.02
CA GLY A 566 3.18 -1.84 -57.57
C GLY A 566 2.08 -2.76 -57.04
N CYS A 567 1.38 -2.44 -55.94
CA CYS A 567 0.32 -3.32 -55.42
C CYS A 567 -1.07 -2.93 -55.95
N LYS A 568 -1.86 -3.91 -56.45
CA LYS A 568 -3.24 -3.66 -56.91
C LYS A 568 -4.15 -3.38 -55.71
N PRO A 569 -4.98 -2.31 -55.69
CA PRO A 569 -5.86 -1.96 -54.56
C PRO A 569 -6.82 -3.07 -54.09
N GLN A 570 -7.06 -4.08 -54.93
CA GLN A 570 -7.97 -5.20 -54.66
C GLN A 570 -7.32 -6.38 -53.90
N SER A 571 -6.05 -6.28 -53.47
CA SER A 571 -5.33 -7.45 -52.92
C SER A 571 -5.37 -7.57 -51.39
N CYS A 572 -5.76 -6.53 -50.64
CA CYS A 572 -6.03 -6.66 -49.21
C CYS A 572 -7.55 -6.70 -48.94
N PRO A 573 -8.06 -7.65 -48.13
CA PRO A 573 -9.47 -7.71 -47.75
C PRO A 573 -9.88 -6.51 -46.87
N SER A 574 -10.40 -5.44 -47.49
CA SER A 574 -10.86 -4.26 -46.76
C SER A 574 -12.08 -4.55 -45.87
N SER A 575 -12.89 -5.56 -46.21
CA SER A 575 -14.03 -6.03 -45.42
C SER A 575 -13.63 -6.66 -44.09
N GLU A 576 -12.36 -7.06 -43.92
CA GLU A 576 -11.85 -7.70 -42.71
C GLU A 576 -10.86 -6.81 -41.93
N SER A 577 -10.81 -5.51 -42.27
CA SER A 577 -9.86 -4.54 -41.68
C SER A 577 -8.37 -4.85 -41.93
N PHE A 578 -8.03 -5.49 -43.05
CA PHE A 578 -6.64 -5.70 -43.46
C PHE A 578 -6.10 -4.48 -44.23
N GLU A 579 -4.87 -4.09 -43.93
CA GLU A 579 -4.16 -2.99 -44.57
C GLU A 579 -2.82 -3.46 -45.14
N TYR A 580 -2.30 -2.75 -46.14
CA TYR A 580 -0.94 -2.97 -46.63
C TYR A 580 0.08 -2.53 -45.58
N VAL A 581 1.09 -3.37 -45.33
CA VAL A 581 2.20 -3.03 -44.45
C VAL A 581 3.25 -2.24 -45.24
N PRO A 582 3.40 -0.90 -45.04
CA PRO A 582 4.09 -0.04 -46.01
C PRO A 582 5.58 -0.34 -46.18
N GLU A 583 6.27 -0.64 -45.07
CA GLU A 583 7.71 -0.87 -45.02
C GLU A 583 8.07 -2.37 -44.98
N SER A 584 7.11 -3.24 -45.32
CA SER A 584 7.33 -4.70 -45.27
C SER A 584 8.44 -5.14 -46.23
N PRO A 585 9.34 -6.05 -45.81
CA PRO A 585 10.33 -6.65 -46.72
C PRO A 585 9.68 -7.54 -47.79
N ILE A 586 8.44 -7.98 -47.56
CA ILE A 586 7.64 -8.73 -48.53
C ILE A 586 6.69 -7.77 -49.25
N PRO A 587 6.79 -7.63 -50.59
CA PRO A 587 5.90 -6.79 -51.37
C PRO A 587 4.44 -7.16 -51.20
N CYS A 588 3.57 -6.16 -51.03
CA CYS A 588 2.12 -6.33 -50.96
C CYS A 588 1.63 -7.22 -49.81
N TYR A 589 2.39 -7.36 -48.72
CA TYR A 589 1.93 -8.03 -47.51
C TYR A 589 0.75 -7.29 -46.88
N CYS A 590 -0.35 -8.03 -46.67
CA CYS A 590 -1.57 -7.55 -46.03
C CYS A 590 -1.66 -8.11 -44.62
N ALA A 591 -1.95 -7.25 -43.64
CA ALA A 591 -2.15 -7.65 -42.27
C ALA A 591 -3.16 -6.76 -41.56
N ALA A 592 -3.84 -7.29 -40.55
CA ALA A 592 -4.76 -6.53 -39.72
C ALA A 592 -4.00 -5.75 -38.63
N PRO A 593 -4.00 -4.40 -38.65
CA PRO A 593 -3.29 -3.61 -37.66
C PRO A 593 -3.98 -3.62 -36.30
N LEU A 594 -3.19 -3.71 -35.23
CA LEU A 594 -3.61 -3.33 -33.89
C LEU A 594 -3.36 -1.83 -33.72
N GLY A 595 -4.44 -1.04 -33.57
CA GLY A 595 -4.31 0.39 -33.33
C GLY A 595 -4.07 0.72 -31.85
N VAL A 596 -3.20 1.67 -31.57
CA VAL A 596 -2.86 2.15 -30.22
C VAL A 596 -2.91 3.68 -30.21
N GLY A 597 -3.80 4.25 -29.41
CA GLY A 597 -3.80 5.67 -29.10
C GLY A 597 -2.92 5.94 -27.88
N MET A 598 -1.89 6.77 -28.03
CA MET A 598 -0.95 7.12 -26.98
C MET A 598 -0.84 8.65 -26.86
N ARG A 599 -0.58 9.19 -25.68
CA ARG A 599 -0.32 10.63 -25.51
C ARG A 599 0.94 10.87 -24.71
N LEU A 600 1.94 11.52 -25.29
CA LEU A 600 3.07 12.06 -24.55
C LEU A 600 2.61 13.32 -23.80
N ARG A 601 2.83 13.38 -22.49
CA ARG A 601 2.31 14.49 -21.66
C ARG A 601 3.17 15.75 -21.67
N SER A 602 4.48 15.58 -21.86
CA SER A 602 5.46 16.66 -21.82
C SER A 602 6.77 16.19 -22.48
N PRO A 603 6.78 15.96 -23.80
CA PRO A 603 7.99 15.63 -24.52
C PRO A 603 8.98 16.81 -24.46
N SER A 604 10.28 16.53 -24.54
CA SER A 604 11.33 17.54 -24.53
C SER A 604 11.52 18.20 -25.91
N PHE A 605 10.46 18.36 -26.69
CA PHE A 605 10.50 18.91 -28.04
C PHE A 605 9.17 19.58 -28.37
N SER A 606 9.16 20.45 -29.37
CA SER A 606 7.97 21.17 -29.83
C SER A 606 7.60 20.87 -31.28
N ASP A 607 8.45 20.12 -32.00
CA ASP A 607 8.18 19.51 -33.29
C ASP A 607 8.55 18.02 -33.21
N PHE A 608 7.57 17.15 -33.44
CA PHE A 608 7.72 15.71 -33.32
C PHE A 608 8.43 15.07 -34.52
N ARG A 609 8.39 15.69 -35.70
CA ARG A 609 8.83 15.05 -36.96
C ARG A 609 10.28 14.52 -36.91
N PRO A 610 11.27 15.26 -36.37
CA PRO A 610 12.64 14.76 -36.21
C PRO A 610 12.78 13.54 -35.28
N PHE A 611 11.80 13.30 -34.41
CA PHE A 611 11.82 12.26 -33.39
C PHE A 611 10.99 11.01 -33.74
N ILE A 612 10.30 11.00 -34.88
CA ILE A 612 9.49 9.86 -35.35
C ILE A 612 10.35 8.58 -35.38
N GLY A 613 11.54 8.63 -35.98
CA GLY A 613 12.43 7.46 -36.10
C GLY A 613 12.91 6.94 -34.73
N GLU A 614 13.27 7.85 -33.82
CA GLU A 614 13.72 7.50 -32.46
C GLU A 614 12.59 6.84 -31.67
N LEU A 615 11.36 7.38 -31.73
CA LEU A 615 10.21 6.77 -31.06
C LEU A 615 9.85 5.40 -31.65
N ARG A 616 9.86 5.27 -32.99
CA ARG A 616 9.62 3.99 -33.66
C ARG A 616 10.62 2.93 -33.21
N SER A 617 11.90 3.27 -33.18
CA SER A 617 12.97 2.38 -32.72
C SER A 617 12.80 1.98 -31.24
N LEU A 618 12.48 2.95 -30.37
CA LEU A 618 12.25 2.70 -28.95
C LEU A 618 11.09 1.73 -28.71
N LEU A 619 9.94 1.99 -29.36
CA LEU A 619 8.74 1.18 -29.19
C LEU A 619 8.92 -0.23 -29.75
N THR A 620 9.47 -0.36 -30.96
CA THR A 620 9.71 -1.67 -31.60
C THR A 620 10.69 -2.52 -30.80
N THR A 621 11.82 -1.94 -30.36
CA THR A 621 12.78 -2.63 -29.49
C THR A 621 12.13 -3.11 -28.19
N SER A 622 11.33 -2.25 -27.56
CA SER A 622 10.66 -2.59 -26.29
C SER A 622 9.55 -3.62 -26.46
N LEU A 623 8.90 -3.64 -27.61
CA LEU A 623 7.86 -4.60 -27.96
C LEU A 623 8.45 -5.87 -28.59
N ALA A 624 9.75 -5.97 -28.82
CA ALA A 624 10.37 -7.04 -29.59
C ALA A 624 9.71 -7.24 -30.98
N LEU A 625 9.51 -6.12 -31.69
CA LEU A 625 8.99 -6.07 -33.05
C LEU A 625 10.07 -5.56 -34.01
N ASP A 626 9.95 -5.89 -35.29
CA ASP A 626 10.76 -5.29 -36.35
C ASP A 626 10.29 -3.86 -36.67
N LEU A 627 11.16 -3.01 -37.23
CA LEU A 627 10.83 -1.60 -37.54
C LEU A 627 9.62 -1.44 -38.48
N TYR A 628 9.46 -2.33 -39.45
CA TYR A 628 8.35 -2.30 -40.42
C TYR A 628 6.99 -2.64 -39.80
N GLN A 629 6.99 -3.30 -38.63
CA GLN A 629 5.78 -3.71 -37.94
C GLN A 629 5.13 -2.57 -37.16
N LEU A 630 5.75 -1.39 -37.07
CA LEU A 630 5.19 -0.24 -36.36
C LEU A 630 5.18 0.99 -37.26
N VAL A 631 3.97 1.52 -37.46
CA VAL A 631 3.73 2.76 -38.19
C VAL A 631 3.10 3.77 -37.24
N ILE A 632 3.64 4.99 -37.23
CA ILE A 632 2.98 6.13 -36.59
C ILE A 632 2.05 6.73 -37.65
N ASP A 633 0.76 6.46 -37.54
CA ASP A 633 -0.26 6.79 -38.52
C ASP A 633 -0.51 8.30 -38.58
N SER A 634 -0.73 8.92 -37.41
CA SER A 634 -0.89 10.36 -37.28
C SER A 634 -0.54 10.86 -35.87
N PHE A 635 -0.34 12.17 -35.73
CA PHE A 635 -0.12 12.83 -34.45
C PHE A 635 -0.78 14.21 -34.38
N ILE A 636 -1.15 14.66 -33.18
CA ILE A 636 -1.85 15.91 -32.92
C ILE A 636 -1.32 16.53 -31.63
N TRP A 637 -0.91 17.79 -31.68
CA TRP A 637 -0.62 18.56 -30.46
C TRP A 637 -1.93 18.99 -29.79
N GLN A 638 -2.01 18.83 -28.48
CA GLN A 638 -3.13 19.31 -27.66
C GLN A 638 -2.66 20.54 -26.87
N GLU A 639 -3.59 21.22 -26.19
CA GLU A 639 -3.27 22.34 -25.30
C GLU A 639 -2.21 21.95 -24.25
N GLY A 640 -1.18 22.79 -24.14
CA GLY A 640 0.05 22.51 -23.39
C GLY A 640 1.08 21.68 -24.20
N PRO A 641 2.17 21.20 -23.59
CA PRO A 641 3.16 20.37 -24.29
C PRO A 641 2.68 18.91 -24.39
N ARG A 642 1.47 18.66 -24.90
CA ARG A 642 0.87 17.31 -24.98
C ARG A 642 0.79 16.86 -26.43
N LEU A 643 1.36 15.70 -26.74
CA LEU A 643 1.35 15.12 -28.08
C LEU A 643 0.55 13.82 -28.10
N GLN A 644 -0.60 13.82 -28.76
CA GLN A 644 -1.35 12.61 -29.05
C GLN A 644 -0.81 11.94 -30.31
N LEU A 645 -0.72 10.61 -30.25
CA LEU A 645 -0.16 9.72 -31.27
C LEU A 645 -1.16 8.60 -31.57
N TYR A 646 -1.33 8.30 -32.84
CA TYR A 646 -2.06 7.13 -33.32
C TYR A 646 -1.05 6.19 -33.98
N ILE A 647 -0.89 5.00 -33.39
CA ILE A 647 0.12 4.02 -33.78
C ILE A 647 -0.60 2.78 -34.32
N LYS A 648 -0.10 2.20 -35.41
CA LYS A 648 -0.53 0.93 -35.95
C LYS A 648 0.59 -0.09 -35.78
N LEU A 649 0.27 -1.23 -35.19
CA LEU A 649 1.17 -2.37 -35.03
C LEU A 649 0.71 -3.49 -35.96
N PHE A 650 1.65 -4.08 -36.70
CA PHE A 650 1.40 -5.14 -37.66
C PHE A 650 2.09 -6.44 -37.22
N PRO A 651 1.46 -7.60 -37.40
CA PRO A 651 2.07 -8.89 -37.11
C PRO A 651 3.20 -9.21 -38.07
N GLN A 652 4.16 -10.00 -37.59
CA GLN A 652 5.28 -10.44 -38.39
C GLN A 652 4.77 -11.30 -39.54
N TYR A 653 5.42 -11.17 -40.70
CA TYR A 653 5.10 -12.02 -41.84
C TYR A 653 5.23 -13.50 -41.46
N SER A 654 4.11 -14.23 -41.55
CA SER A 654 4.02 -15.68 -41.38
C SER A 654 2.99 -16.23 -42.38
N ASN A 655 3.15 -17.48 -42.80
CA ASN A 655 2.47 -18.02 -43.99
C ASN A 655 0.92 -18.01 -43.94
N ASP A 656 0.25 -17.84 -42.78
CA ASP A 656 -1.17 -18.24 -42.69
C ASP A 656 -2.18 -17.32 -41.95
N SER A 657 -1.88 -16.06 -41.57
CA SER A 657 -3.01 -15.22 -41.06
C SER A 657 -2.91 -13.70 -41.17
N GLY A 658 -1.72 -13.09 -41.18
CA GLY A 658 -1.62 -11.63 -41.10
C GLY A 658 -2.31 -11.03 -39.86
N THR A 659 -2.42 -11.80 -38.76
CA THR A 659 -3.02 -11.36 -37.48
C THR A 659 -2.11 -11.70 -36.30
N PHE A 660 -2.20 -10.92 -35.21
CA PHE A 660 -1.58 -11.29 -33.94
C PHE A 660 -2.37 -12.43 -33.28
N ASN A 661 -1.67 -13.44 -32.76
CA ASN A 661 -2.30 -14.44 -31.89
C ASN A 661 -2.63 -13.84 -30.51
N GLY A 662 -3.51 -14.50 -29.75
CA GLY A 662 -4.00 -13.98 -28.46
C GLY A 662 -2.89 -13.71 -27.43
N THR A 663 -1.88 -14.59 -27.35
CA THR A 663 -0.73 -14.41 -26.45
C THR A 663 0.12 -13.20 -26.80
N GLU A 664 0.31 -12.95 -28.10
CA GLU A 664 1.12 -11.83 -28.59
C GLU A 664 0.38 -10.50 -28.42
N LEU A 665 -0.93 -10.52 -28.64
CA LEU A 665 -1.81 -9.39 -28.39
C LEU A 665 -1.81 -9.01 -26.89
N GLU A 666 -1.96 -9.99 -25.99
CA GLU A 666 -1.87 -9.77 -24.54
C GLU A 666 -0.50 -9.22 -24.14
N ARG A 667 0.59 -9.77 -24.69
CA ARG A 667 1.96 -9.30 -24.41
C ARG A 667 2.19 -7.84 -24.81
N ILE A 668 1.81 -7.48 -26.05
CA ILE A 668 1.95 -6.12 -26.59
C ILE A 668 1.11 -5.14 -25.78
N MET A 669 -0.18 -5.45 -25.59
CA MET A 669 -1.11 -4.58 -24.88
C MET A 669 -0.70 -4.39 -23.42
N ASN A 670 -0.24 -5.46 -22.76
CA ASN A 670 0.28 -5.40 -21.40
C ASN A 670 1.54 -4.50 -21.34
N ARG A 671 2.43 -4.52 -22.34
CA ARG A 671 3.62 -3.64 -22.34
C ARG A 671 3.25 -2.15 -22.34
N PHE A 672 2.24 -1.75 -23.11
CA PHE A 672 1.70 -0.38 -23.10
C PHE A 672 0.96 -0.07 -21.80
N ALA A 673 0.14 -1.00 -21.30
CA ALA A 673 -0.66 -0.79 -20.08
C ALA A 673 0.19 -0.71 -18.80
N THR A 674 1.42 -1.23 -18.84
CA THR A 674 2.31 -1.34 -17.68
C THR A 674 3.44 -0.32 -17.67
N PHE A 675 3.48 0.59 -18.65
CA PHE A 675 4.46 1.67 -18.73
C PHE A 675 5.92 1.18 -18.74
N LEU A 676 6.17 -0.03 -19.23
CA LEU A 676 7.49 -0.69 -19.25
C LEU A 676 8.37 -0.27 -20.44
N PHE A 677 8.13 0.90 -21.03
CA PHE A 677 9.07 1.45 -22.01
C PHE A 677 10.27 2.03 -21.27
N PRO A 678 11.51 1.86 -21.78
CA PRO A 678 12.70 2.43 -21.18
C PRO A 678 12.48 3.92 -20.92
N PRO A 679 12.78 4.42 -19.73
CA PRO A 679 12.65 5.85 -19.45
C PRO A 679 13.57 6.60 -20.41
N THR A 680 12.96 7.47 -21.22
CA THR A 680 13.69 8.40 -22.07
C THR A 680 13.31 9.81 -21.68
N ASP A 681 14.33 10.67 -21.58
CA ASP A 681 14.14 12.08 -21.25
C ASP A 681 13.62 12.87 -22.45
N THR A 682 13.52 12.22 -23.62
CA THR A 682 13.05 12.82 -24.88
C THR A 682 11.53 12.84 -24.98
N PHE A 683 10.86 11.70 -24.72
CA PHE A 683 9.42 11.55 -24.95
C PHE A 683 8.56 11.84 -23.73
N GLY A 684 9.19 12.00 -22.56
CA GLY A 684 8.49 12.23 -21.30
C GLY A 684 7.58 11.05 -20.91
N PRO A 685 6.70 11.23 -19.90
CA PRO A 685 5.69 10.23 -19.56
C PRO A 685 4.59 10.18 -20.64
N TYR A 686 4.04 8.99 -20.89
CA TYR A 686 2.91 8.82 -21.81
C TYR A 686 1.65 8.30 -21.10
N ASP A 687 0.49 8.57 -21.66
CA ASP A 687 -0.79 7.93 -21.36
C ASP A 687 -1.15 6.96 -22.48
N LEU A 688 -1.68 5.80 -22.10
CA LEU A 688 -2.39 4.95 -23.03
C LEU A 688 -3.84 5.45 -23.10
N LEU A 689 -4.27 5.94 -24.26
CA LEU A 689 -5.62 6.47 -24.46
C LEU A 689 -6.61 5.36 -24.78
N ASN A 690 -6.28 4.51 -25.75
CA ASN A 690 -7.12 3.40 -26.19
C ASN A 690 -6.34 2.37 -27.01
N PHE A 691 -6.97 1.22 -27.21
CA PHE A 691 -6.66 0.32 -28.31
C PHE A 691 -7.81 0.36 -29.31
N THR A 692 -7.49 0.41 -30.60
CA THR A 692 -8.47 0.31 -31.68
C THR A 692 -8.46 -1.14 -32.18
N LEU A 693 -9.43 -1.92 -31.69
CA LEU A 693 -9.63 -3.33 -32.03
C LEU A 693 -10.69 -3.42 -33.14
N ARG A 694 -10.28 -3.72 -34.37
CA ARG A 694 -11.17 -3.87 -35.54
C ARG A 694 -10.96 -5.23 -36.19
N GLY A 695 -11.97 -5.72 -36.92
CA GLY A 695 -11.91 -6.98 -37.65
C GLY A 695 -11.58 -8.17 -36.73
N PRO A 696 -10.45 -8.89 -36.95
CA PRO A 696 -10.12 -10.10 -36.19
C PRO A 696 -9.93 -9.89 -34.67
N TYR A 697 -9.82 -8.64 -34.21
CA TYR A 697 -9.59 -8.32 -32.79
C TYR A 697 -10.86 -7.85 -32.03
N GLU A 698 -12.02 -7.70 -32.69
CA GLU A 698 -13.22 -7.09 -32.08
C GLU A 698 -13.76 -7.81 -30.84
N ASN A 699 -13.57 -9.14 -30.75
CA ASN A 699 -14.14 -9.99 -29.70
C ASN A 699 -13.13 -10.38 -28.59
N VAL A 700 -11.95 -9.76 -28.53
CA VAL A 700 -10.95 -10.11 -27.51
C VAL A 700 -11.39 -9.60 -26.13
N VAL A 701 -11.70 -10.52 -25.21
CA VAL A 701 -12.07 -10.23 -23.81
C VAL A 701 -10.87 -10.50 -22.89
N PHE A 702 -10.38 -9.45 -22.22
CA PHE A 702 -9.19 -9.52 -21.39
C PHE A 702 -9.48 -10.12 -20.00
N VAL A 703 -8.98 -11.33 -19.76
CA VAL A 703 -8.84 -11.93 -18.43
C VAL A 703 -7.38 -12.31 -18.25
N HIS A 704 -6.71 -11.65 -17.30
CA HIS A 704 -5.29 -11.87 -17.00
C HIS A 704 -5.09 -13.33 -16.59
N SER A 705 -4.41 -14.10 -17.42
CA SER A 705 -4.01 -15.46 -17.07
C SER A 705 -2.68 -15.40 -16.32
N GLY A 706 -2.73 -15.60 -15.00
CA GLY A 706 -1.53 -15.81 -14.20
C GLY A 706 -0.66 -16.90 -14.83
N SER A 707 0.64 -16.65 -14.88
CA SER A 707 1.65 -17.56 -15.43
C SER A 707 1.69 -18.88 -14.63
N GLY A 708 0.83 -19.82 -15.00
CA GLY A 708 0.92 -21.19 -14.52
C GLY A 708 2.14 -21.88 -15.14
N MET A 709 3.07 -22.33 -14.30
CA MET A 709 4.14 -23.25 -14.72
C MET A 709 3.54 -24.44 -15.48
N SER A 710 4.16 -24.79 -16.61
CA SER A 710 3.80 -25.94 -17.43
C SER A 710 3.55 -27.17 -16.56
N LYS A 711 2.40 -27.81 -16.74
CA LYS A 711 2.02 -29.06 -16.05
C LYS A 711 3.11 -30.13 -16.18
N GLY A 712 3.89 -30.12 -17.26
CA GLY A 712 5.02 -31.03 -17.47
C GLY A 712 6.18 -30.80 -16.50
N LEU A 713 6.48 -29.55 -16.13
CA LEU A 713 7.53 -29.22 -15.16
C LEU A 713 7.12 -29.60 -13.74
N LEU A 714 5.84 -29.40 -13.39
CA LEU A 714 5.29 -29.82 -12.10
C LEU A 714 5.32 -31.35 -11.95
N ILE A 715 4.96 -32.08 -13.01
CA ILE A 715 5.06 -33.55 -13.03
C ILE A 715 6.52 -33.99 -12.88
N GLY A 716 7.46 -33.32 -13.54
CA GLY A 716 8.90 -33.59 -13.42
C GLY A 716 9.43 -33.38 -11.99
N ILE A 717 9.05 -32.28 -11.34
CA ILE A 717 9.47 -31.97 -9.95
C ILE A 717 8.85 -32.97 -8.97
N VAL A 718 7.58 -33.32 -9.13
CA VAL A 718 6.89 -34.29 -8.27
C VAL A 718 7.51 -35.68 -8.42
N LEU A 719 7.80 -36.13 -9.65
CA LEU A 719 8.46 -37.40 -9.89
C LEU A 719 9.89 -37.42 -9.33
N GLY A 720 10.63 -36.32 -9.47
CA GLY A 720 11.96 -36.15 -8.88
C GLY A 720 11.94 -36.19 -7.34
N ALA A 721 10.97 -35.51 -6.71
CA ALA A 721 10.80 -35.51 -5.26
C ALA A 721 10.39 -36.88 -4.71
N ILE A 722 9.53 -37.62 -5.42
CA ILE A 722 9.16 -38.99 -5.06
C ILE A 722 10.39 -39.91 -5.16
N PHE A 723 11.20 -39.77 -6.21
CA PHE A 723 12.41 -40.58 -6.36
C PHE A 723 13.44 -40.29 -5.27
N CYS A 724 13.67 -39.02 -4.94
CA CYS A 724 14.51 -38.61 -3.81
C CYS A 724 13.97 -39.08 -2.46
N GLY A 725 12.65 -39.05 -2.26
CA GLY A 725 12.01 -39.56 -1.05
C GLY A 725 12.20 -41.07 -0.89
N ILE A 726 12.10 -41.83 -1.98
CA ILE A 726 12.33 -43.29 -1.97
C ILE A 726 13.80 -43.61 -1.69
N THR A 727 14.75 -42.89 -2.28
CA THR A 727 16.18 -43.12 -2.03
C THR A 727 16.58 -42.77 -0.60
N ILE A 728 16.05 -41.68 -0.04
CA ILE A 728 16.26 -41.30 1.37
C ILE A 728 15.63 -42.34 2.30
N PHE A 729 14.41 -42.80 2.01
CA PHE A 729 13.74 -43.83 2.81
C PHE A 729 14.52 -45.15 2.83
N LEU A 730 15.05 -45.59 1.69
CA LEU A 730 15.89 -46.79 1.59
C LEU A 730 17.23 -46.63 2.33
N ALA A 731 17.84 -45.44 2.27
CA ALA A 731 19.06 -45.14 3.03
C ALA A 731 18.82 -45.14 4.55
N VAL A 732 17.71 -44.54 5.00
CA VAL A 732 17.31 -44.52 6.42
C VAL A 732 16.97 -45.93 6.91
N ALA A 733 16.23 -46.71 6.12
CA ALA A 733 15.91 -48.10 6.44
C ALA A 733 17.16 -48.98 6.54
N PHE A 734 18.15 -48.76 5.65
CA PHE A 734 19.44 -49.45 5.72
C PHE A 734 20.22 -49.09 6.98
N VAL A 735 20.24 -47.81 7.37
CA VAL A 735 20.91 -47.32 8.59
C VAL A 735 20.21 -47.88 9.85
N LEU A 736 18.88 -47.87 9.88
CA LEU A 736 18.09 -48.43 10.99
C LEU A 736 18.25 -49.95 11.09
N SER A 737 18.36 -50.67 9.98
CA SER A 737 18.60 -52.12 9.99
C SER A 737 19.97 -52.51 10.57
N LYS A 738 20.95 -51.59 10.53
CA LYS A 738 22.29 -51.80 11.10
C LYS A 738 22.42 -51.42 12.58
N THR A 739 21.54 -50.58 13.12
CA THR A 739 21.58 -50.15 14.53
C THR A 739 20.65 -50.95 15.46
N TYR A 740 19.88 -51.89 14.91
CA TYR A 740 18.82 -52.64 15.62
C TYR A 740 19.17 -54.03 16.19
N PRO A 741 20.40 -54.32 16.67
CA PRO A 741 20.54 -55.39 17.66
C PRO A 741 21.26 -54.86 18.91
N LYS A 742 20.57 -54.06 19.73
CA LYS A 742 20.94 -53.84 21.15
C LYS A 742 19.94 -53.10 22.05
N PHE A 743 18.75 -52.72 21.57
CA PHE A 743 17.80 -51.91 22.35
C PHE A 743 16.41 -52.55 22.51
N GLN A 744 16.36 -53.85 22.84
CA GLN A 744 15.11 -54.58 23.02
C GLN A 744 14.97 -55.25 24.40
N GLU A 745 15.37 -54.57 25.47
CA GLU A 745 15.18 -55.10 26.84
C GLU A 745 14.57 -54.14 27.89
N ILE A 746 14.20 -52.89 27.57
CA ILE A 746 13.75 -51.92 28.60
C ILE A 746 12.32 -51.35 28.42
N PHE A 747 11.55 -51.73 27.40
CA PHE A 747 10.16 -51.24 27.25
C PHE A 747 9.12 -52.34 27.03
N VAL A 748 9.12 -53.34 27.91
CA VAL A 748 7.94 -54.19 28.14
C VAL A 748 7.72 -54.31 29.66
N LYS A 749 7.09 -53.26 30.23
CA LYS A 749 6.19 -53.31 31.41
C LYS A 749 5.91 -51.88 31.94
N LYS A 750 4.98 -51.18 31.32
CA LYS A 750 3.91 -50.47 32.06
C LYS A 750 2.72 -50.24 31.15
N LYS A 751 1.69 -51.04 31.43
CA LYS A 751 0.36 -51.03 30.86
C LYS A 751 -0.44 -49.92 31.57
N GLN A 752 -1.29 -49.24 30.83
CA GLN A 752 -2.54 -48.59 31.27
C GLN A 752 -2.52 -47.78 32.57
N THR A 753 -2.60 -46.45 32.45
CA THR A 753 -3.54 -45.57 33.18
C THR A 753 -3.41 -44.16 32.63
N GLY A 754 -4.22 -43.82 31.62
CA GLY A 754 -4.48 -42.43 31.22
C GLY A 754 -5.90 -42.11 31.61
N GLY A 755 -6.10 -41.58 32.82
CA GLY A 755 -7.40 -41.10 33.30
C GLY A 755 -7.88 -39.96 32.40
N LYS A 756 -8.89 -40.26 31.57
CA LYS A 756 -9.64 -39.29 30.78
C LYS A 756 -10.62 -38.60 31.75
N ILE A 757 -10.48 -37.30 31.95
CA ILE A 757 -11.47 -36.51 32.72
C ILE A 757 -12.79 -36.62 31.97
N SER A 758 -13.77 -37.38 32.51
CA SER A 758 -15.14 -37.31 32.01
C SER A 758 -15.80 -36.09 32.64
N CYS A 759 -16.13 -35.08 31.85
CA CYS A 759 -16.90 -33.95 32.31
C CYS A 759 -18.35 -34.40 32.53
N LYS A 760 -18.72 -34.79 33.77
CA LYS A 760 -20.11 -34.91 34.18
C LYS A 760 -20.52 -33.59 34.82
N VAL A 761 -21.21 -32.74 34.06
CA VAL A 761 -21.81 -31.50 34.59
C VAL A 761 -23.16 -31.83 35.22
N GLU A 762 -23.33 -31.55 36.51
CA GLU A 762 -24.60 -31.72 37.23
C GLU A 762 -25.70 -30.87 36.56
N GLY A 763 -26.86 -31.48 36.28
CA GLY A 763 -28.04 -30.79 35.73
C GLY A 763 -28.22 -30.87 34.20
N VAL A 764 -27.25 -31.35 33.42
CA VAL A 764 -27.34 -31.44 31.95
C VAL A 764 -27.26 -32.90 31.47
N LYS A 765 -28.19 -33.33 30.61
CA LYS A 765 -28.29 -34.74 30.15
C LYS A 765 -27.13 -35.12 29.22
N GLY A 766 -26.38 -36.16 29.59
CA GLY A 766 -25.38 -36.76 28.71
C GLY A 766 -26.03 -37.77 27.75
N PHE A 767 -25.93 -37.53 26.44
CA PHE A 767 -26.41 -38.43 25.40
C PHE A 767 -25.28 -39.34 24.88
N SER A 768 -25.63 -40.56 24.48
CA SER A 768 -24.71 -41.42 23.74
C SER A 768 -24.68 -41.05 22.25
N PHE A 769 -23.56 -41.33 21.57
CA PHE A 769 -23.44 -41.11 20.13
C PHE A 769 -24.56 -41.80 19.35
N GLY A 770 -24.84 -43.07 19.66
CA GLY A 770 -25.89 -43.85 18.98
C GLY A 770 -27.33 -43.35 19.23
N GLU A 771 -27.57 -42.58 20.30
CA GLU A 771 -28.86 -41.90 20.50
C GLU A 771 -29.00 -40.69 19.59
N LEU A 772 -27.96 -39.85 19.50
CA LEU A 772 -27.97 -38.66 18.63
C LEU A 772 -27.87 -39.01 17.14
N GLU A 773 -27.16 -40.09 16.81
CA GLU A 773 -27.08 -40.64 15.46
C GLU A 773 -28.47 -41.08 14.99
N ARG A 774 -29.24 -41.83 15.81
CA ARG A 774 -30.62 -42.20 15.48
C ARG A 774 -31.53 -40.98 15.41
N ALA A 775 -31.40 -40.04 16.34
CA ALA A 775 -32.22 -38.82 16.37
C ALA A 775 -32.04 -37.94 15.12
N THR A 776 -30.85 -37.96 14.50
CA THR A 776 -30.48 -37.12 13.34
C THR A 776 -30.48 -37.89 12.02
N SER A 777 -31.01 -39.12 11.99
CA SER A 777 -30.98 -40.00 10.80
C SER A 777 -29.56 -40.21 10.26
N SER A 778 -28.63 -40.59 11.13
CA SER A 778 -27.19 -40.75 10.84
C SER A 778 -26.51 -39.47 10.32
N PHE A 779 -26.85 -38.31 10.91
CA PHE A 779 -26.33 -37.01 10.52
C PHE A 779 -26.50 -36.71 9.02
N ASN A 780 -27.66 -37.11 8.47
CA ASN A 780 -27.95 -36.91 7.05
C ASN A 780 -27.89 -35.42 6.69
N ILE A 781 -27.32 -35.10 5.53
CA ILE A 781 -27.22 -33.72 5.03
C ILE A 781 -28.59 -33.05 4.88
N THR A 782 -29.66 -33.82 4.66
CA THR A 782 -31.05 -33.30 4.63
C THR A 782 -31.54 -32.79 5.98
N CYS A 783 -30.88 -33.19 7.07
CA CYS A 783 -31.14 -32.73 8.43
C CYS A 783 -30.22 -31.57 8.84
N GLU A 784 -29.26 -31.16 8.00
CA GLU A 784 -28.34 -30.04 8.28
C GLU A 784 -29.11 -28.71 8.24
N VAL A 785 -29.14 -28.00 9.37
CA VAL A 785 -29.83 -26.71 9.52
C VAL A 785 -28.86 -25.52 9.56
N GLY A 786 -27.56 -25.78 9.68
CA GLY A 786 -26.53 -24.75 9.62
C GLY A 786 -25.11 -25.30 9.73
N LYS A 787 -24.13 -24.50 9.29
CA LYS A 787 -22.69 -24.81 9.37
C LYS A 787 -21.92 -23.57 9.82
N GLY A 788 -21.11 -23.71 10.86
CA GLY A 788 -20.33 -22.62 11.47
C GLY A 788 -18.89 -23.02 11.81
N GLY A 789 -18.15 -22.13 12.49
CA GLY A 789 -16.73 -22.33 12.83
C GLY A 789 -16.46 -23.51 13.76
N TYR A 790 -17.41 -23.81 14.64
CA TYR A 790 -17.35 -24.96 15.55
C TYR A 790 -17.67 -26.30 14.85
N GLY A 791 -18.53 -26.30 13.83
CA GLY A 791 -18.97 -27.52 13.13
C GLY A 791 -20.34 -27.41 12.47
N LYS A 792 -20.99 -28.56 12.25
CA LYS A 792 -22.31 -28.66 11.57
C LYS A 792 -23.43 -28.83 12.59
N VAL A 793 -24.59 -28.21 12.33
CA VAL A 793 -25.79 -28.30 13.16
C VAL A 793 -26.86 -29.10 12.42
N TYR A 794 -27.40 -30.12 13.07
CA TYR A 794 -28.43 -31.01 12.52
C TYR A 794 -29.72 -30.89 13.33
N LYS A 795 -30.88 -30.90 12.67
CA LYS A 795 -32.17 -31.09 13.31
C LYS A 795 -32.32 -32.56 13.68
N GLY A 796 -32.66 -32.84 14.93
CA GLY A 796 -32.91 -34.19 15.43
C GLY A 796 -34.25 -34.31 16.16
N ILE A 797 -34.76 -35.53 16.26
CA ILE A 797 -35.93 -35.87 17.09
C ILE A 797 -35.49 -36.94 18.09
N LEU A 798 -35.49 -36.58 19.38
CA LEU A 798 -35.16 -37.50 20.46
C LEU A 798 -36.23 -38.58 20.62
N THR A 799 -35.92 -39.66 21.35
CA THR A 799 -36.80 -40.82 21.55
C THR A 799 -38.11 -40.49 22.28
N ASP A 800 -38.14 -39.39 23.04
CA ASP A 800 -39.32 -38.86 23.72
C ASP A 800 -40.18 -37.94 22.83
N GLY A 801 -39.80 -37.75 21.56
CA GLY A 801 -40.47 -36.88 20.61
C GLY A 801 -39.99 -35.43 20.61
N THR A 802 -39.02 -35.08 21.48
CA THR A 802 -38.49 -33.71 21.56
C THR A 802 -37.66 -33.36 20.33
N VAL A 803 -37.97 -32.23 19.69
CA VAL A 803 -37.20 -31.72 18.54
C VAL A 803 -36.03 -30.88 19.05
N VAL A 804 -34.82 -31.22 18.61
CA VAL A 804 -33.56 -30.61 19.07
C VAL A 804 -32.66 -30.17 17.91
N ALA A 805 -31.72 -29.28 18.20
CA ALA A 805 -30.61 -28.92 17.32
C ALA A 805 -29.29 -29.51 17.86
N VAL A 806 -28.65 -30.38 17.08
CA VAL A 806 -27.41 -31.09 17.44
C VAL A 806 -26.23 -30.46 16.71
N LYS A 807 -25.40 -29.70 17.43
CA LYS A 807 -24.17 -29.05 16.95
C LYS A 807 -22.99 -30.02 17.15
N ARG A 808 -22.48 -30.61 16.07
CA ARG A 808 -21.37 -31.59 16.07
C ARG A 808 -20.07 -30.94 15.64
N ALA A 809 -19.03 -31.08 16.46
CA ALA A 809 -17.70 -30.51 16.22
C ALA A 809 -17.00 -31.15 15.00
N GLN A 810 -16.12 -30.40 14.33
CA GLN A 810 -15.35 -30.91 13.19
C GLN A 810 -14.15 -31.76 13.67
N GLN A 811 -14.00 -32.97 13.12
CA GLN A 811 -12.98 -33.94 13.53
C GLN A 811 -11.56 -33.37 13.36
N GLY A 812 -10.81 -33.23 14.47
CA GLY A 812 -9.39 -32.81 14.46
C GLY A 812 -9.08 -31.34 14.82
N SER A 813 -10.07 -30.52 15.23
CA SER A 813 -9.83 -29.14 15.67
C SER A 813 -9.63 -29.03 17.19
N LEU A 814 -8.44 -28.61 17.64
CA LEU A 814 -8.15 -28.32 19.07
C LEU A 814 -8.86 -27.04 19.57
N GLN A 815 -9.25 -26.13 18.67
CA GLN A 815 -9.98 -24.90 19.02
C GLN A 815 -11.43 -25.20 19.47
N GLY A 816 -12.06 -26.21 18.88
CA GLY A 816 -13.43 -26.62 19.23
C GLY A 816 -13.56 -27.17 20.65
N GLU A 817 -12.51 -27.74 21.23
CA GLU A 817 -12.58 -28.35 22.57
C GLU A 817 -12.78 -27.30 23.68
N ARG A 818 -12.13 -26.13 23.59
CA ARG A 818 -12.30 -25.05 24.59
C ARG A 818 -13.65 -24.36 24.48
N GLU A 819 -14.11 -24.09 23.26
CA GLU A 819 -15.42 -23.51 23.01
C GLU A 819 -16.54 -24.46 23.49
N PHE A 820 -16.35 -25.78 23.32
CA PHE A 820 -17.25 -26.83 23.82
C PHE A 820 -17.42 -26.78 25.34
N PHE A 821 -16.31 -26.80 26.10
CA PHE A 821 -16.37 -26.79 27.56
C PHE A 821 -16.87 -25.45 28.12
N THR A 822 -16.49 -24.33 27.51
CA THR A 822 -16.97 -22.99 27.90
C THR A 822 -18.48 -22.88 27.72
N GLU A 823 -19.01 -23.38 26.60
CA GLU A 823 -20.43 -23.32 26.28
C GLU A 823 -21.27 -24.21 27.21
N ILE A 824 -20.77 -25.41 27.56
CA ILE A 824 -21.41 -26.27 28.58
C ILE A 824 -21.39 -25.59 29.96
N GLU A 825 -20.24 -25.07 30.38
CA GLU A 825 -20.06 -24.48 31.71
C GLU A 825 -20.95 -23.25 31.93
N LEU A 826 -21.09 -22.40 30.92
CA LEU A 826 -21.88 -21.18 31.04
C LEU A 826 -23.37 -21.44 30.88
N LEU A 827 -23.78 -22.22 29.87
CA LEU A 827 -25.20 -22.51 29.64
C LEU A 827 -25.82 -23.40 30.72
N SER A 828 -25.04 -24.23 31.42
CA SER A 828 -25.56 -24.98 32.57
C SER A 828 -25.92 -24.08 33.75
N ARG A 829 -25.40 -22.84 33.81
CA ARG A 829 -25.60 -21.89 34.92
C ARG A 829 -26.71 -20.88 34.65
N VAL A 830 -27.17 -20.75 33.41
CA VAL A 830 -28.15 -19.72 33.01
C VAL A 830 -29.42 -20.33 32.43
N HIS A 831 -30.57 -19.84 32.90
CA HIS A 831 -31.87 -20.26 32.42
C HIS A 831 -32.78 -19.04 32.27
N HIS A 832 -33.01 -18.61 31.03
CA HIS A 832 -33.85 -17.45 30.75
C HIS A 832 -34.61 -17.63 29.43
N ARG A 833 -35.84 -17.12 29.34
CA ARG A 833 -36.71 -17.26 28.15
C ARG A 833 -36.12 -16.69 26.86
N ASN A 834 -35.17 -15.76 26.96
CA ASN A 834 -34.49 -15.12 25.83
C ASN A 834 -33.02 -15.58 25.67
N LEU A 835 -32.64 -16.72 26.26
CA LEU A 835 -31.37 -17.40 26.00
C LEU A 835 -31.67 -18.80 25.47
N VAL A 836 -30.87 -19.29 24.53
CA VAL A 836 -31.03 -20.65 24.00
C VAL A 836 -30.64 -21.66 25.06
N SER A 837 -31.54 -22.59 25.36
CA SER A 837 -31.32 -23.61 26.38
C SER A 837 -30.49 -24.80 25.87
N LEU A 838 -29.53 -25.23 26.67
CA LEU A 838 -28.76 -26.45 26.46
C LEU A 838 -29.54 -27.66 27.03
N VAL A 839 -29.98 -28.56 26.15
CA VAL A 839 -30.72 -29.78 26.50
C VAL A 839 -29.76 -30.90 26.93
N GLY A 840 -28.58 -30.96 26.33
CA GLY A 840 -27.58 -31.98 26.66
C GLY A 840 -26.29 -31.88 25.86
N TYR A 841 -25.39 -32.83 26.09
CA TYR A 841 -24.12 -32.94 25.35
C TYR A 841 -23.75 -34.41 25.11
N CYS A 842 -22.83 -34.63 24.17
CA CYS A 842 -22.16 -35.91 23.94
C CYS A 842 -20.65 -35.67 23.91
N ASP A 843 -19.91 -36.39 24.75
CA ASP A 843 -18.44 -36.40 24.78
C ASP A 843 -17.93 -37.84 24.94
N LYS A 844 -17.93 -38.61 23.84
CA LYS A 844 -17.38 -39.97 23.79
C LYS A 844 -16.60 -40.17 22.50
N GLU A 845 -15.50 -40.94 22.56
CA GLU A 845 -14.73 -41.41 21.38
C GLU A 845 -14.26 -40.33 20.37
N ARG A 846 -13.98 -39.10 20.84
CA ARG A 846 -13.59 -37.92 20.02
C ARG A 846 -14.75 -37.28 19.24
N GLU A 847 -15.99 -37.61 19.61
CA GLU A 847 -17.19 -36.98 19.08
C GLU A 847 -17.77 -36.02 20.13
N GLN A 848 -17.55 -34.71 19.92
CA GLN A 848 -18.06 -33.63 20.77
C GLN A 848 -19.31 -33.03 20.13
N MET A 849 -20.43 -33.09 20.85
CA MET A 849 -21.72 -32.55 20.36
C MET A 849 -22.48 -31.81 21.45
N LEU A 850 -23.07 -30.68 21.09
CA LEU A 850 -23.99 -29.91 21.94
C LEU A 850 -25.42 -30.07 21.41
N VAL A 851 -26.37 -30.30 22.31
CA VAL A 851 -27.78 -30.51 22.00
C VAL A 851 -28.56 -29.33 22.57
N TYR A 852 -29.13 -28.50 21.71
CA TYR A 852 -29.96 -27.35 22.09
C TYR A 852 -31.43 -27.60 21.79
N GLU A 853 -32.29 -26.76 22.37
CA GLU A 853 -33.66 -26.61 21.86
C GLU A 853 -33.67 -26.22 20.38
N PHE A 854 -34.66 -26.70 19.62
CA PHE A 854 -34.75 -26.41 18.20
C PHE A 854 -35.45 -25.06 17.93
N MET A 855 -34.74 -24.16 17.26
CA MET A 855 -35.23 -22.83 16.89
C MET A 855 -35.86 -22.86 15.49
N ALA A 856 -37.18 -23.03 15.43
CA ALA A 856 -37.91 -23.34 14.20
C ALA A 856 -37.79 -22.30 13.07
N ASN A 857 -37.58 -21.02 13.41
CA ASN A 857 -37.46 -19.93 12.44
C ASN A 857 -36.00 -19.54 12.13
N GLY A 858 -35.01 -20.29 12.66
CA GLY A 858 -33.59 -20.08 12.37
C GLY A 858 -33.01 -18.79 12.95
N SER A 859 -31.93 -18.28 12.35
CA SER A 859 -31.28 -17.04 12.80
C SER A 859 -31.91 -15.79 12.21
N LEU A 860 -31.84 -14.69 12.95
CA LEU A 860 -32.26 -13.37 12.50
C LEU A 860 -31.55 -12.95 11.20
N HIS A 861 -30.27 -13.28 11.02
CA HIS A 861 -29.55 -13.02 9.78
C HIS A 861 -30.23 -13.63 8.54
N ASN A 862 -30.78 -14.84 8.66
CA ASN A 862 -31.48 -15.47 7.54
C ASN A 862 -32.78 -14.74 7.18
N LEU A 863 -33.48 -14.19 8.18
CA LEU A 863 -34.71 -13.40 7.99
C LEU A 863 -34.45 -11.98 7.46
N LEU A 864 -33.29 -11.41 7.76
CA LEU A 864 -32.84 -10.12 7.19
C LEU A 864 -32.23 -10.25 5.79
N SER A 865 -31.88 -11.47 5.36
CA SER A 865 -31.37 -11.72 4.01
C SER A 865 -32.49 -11.66 2.95
N ALA A 866 -32.19 -11.19 1.74
CA ALA A 866 -33.13 -11.05 0.61
C ALA A 866 -33.79 -12.36 0.11
N ARG A 867 -33.62 -13.46 0.84
CA ARG A 867 -34.10 -14.81 0.52
C ARG A 867 -35.50 -15.11 1.10
N PHE A 868 -36.01 -14.31 2.03
CA PHE A 868 -37.39 -14.41 2.53
C PHE A 868 -38.31 -13.41 1.81
N ARG A 869 -39.43 -13.90 1.24
CA ARG A 869 -40.33 -13.15 0.35
C ARG A 869 -41.13 -12.00 1.01
N SER A 870 -40.99 -11.77 2.32
CA SER A 870 -41.69 -10.69 3.03
C SER A 870 -40.79 -10.11 4.11
N SER A 871 -40.56 -8.80 4.07
CA SER A 871 -39.83 -8.06 5.12
C SER A 871 -40.55 -8.16 6.46
N LEU A 872 -39.80 -8.35 7.55
CA LEU A 872 -40.37 -8.31 8.91
C LEU A 872 -41.07 -6.97 9.15
N SER A 873 -42.27 -6.99 9.75
CA SER A 873 -42.95 -5.76 10.15
C SER A 873 -42.13 -5.03 11.21
N PHE A 874 -42.26 -3.70 11.26
CA PHE A 874 -41.61 -2.88 12.29
C PHE A 874 -41.94 -3.36 13.71
N GLU A 875 -43.20 -3.78 13.93
CA GLU A 875 -43.63 -4.35 15.20
C GLU A 875 -42.87 -5.63 15.56
N MET A 876 -42.68 -6.55 14.60
CA MET A 876 -41.92 -7.78 14.82
C MET A 876 -40.44 -7.48 15.09
N ARG A 877 -39.85 -6.54 14.34
CA ARG A 877 -38.47 -6.09 14.54
C ARG A 877 -38.26 -5.51 15.95
N MET A 878 -39.19 -4.68 16.42
CA MET A 878 -39.16 -4.14 17.78
C MET A 878 -39.23 -5.23 18.85
N ARG A 879 -40.10 -6.24 18.68
CA ARG A 879 -40.16 -7.37 19.61
C ARG A 879 -38.86 -8.16 19.65
N ILE A 880 -38.25 -8.45 18.50
CA ILE A 880 -36.98 -9.19 18.40
C ILE A 880 -35.84 -8.44 19.09
N ALA A 881 -35.74 -7.11 18.87
CA ALA A 881 -34.74 -6.28 19.52
C ALA A 881 -34.93 -6.25 21.05
N LEU A 882 -36.17 -6.12 21.51
CA LEU A 882 -36.51 -6.12 22.93
C LEU A 882 -36.18 -7.46 23.60
N ASP A 883 -36.53 -8.58 22.97
CA ASP A 883 -36.26 -9.92 23.48
C ASP A 883 -34.76 -10.20 23.54
N SER A 884 -33.99 -9.79 22.53
CA SER A 884 -32.52 -9.89 22.55
C SER A 884 -31.91 -9.07 23.68
N ALA A 885 -32.41 -7.84 23.90
CA ALA A 885 -31.94 -6.98 24.98
C ALA A 885 -32.24 -7.56 26.37
N LYS A 886 -33.42 -8.18 26.57
CA LYS A 886 -33.75 -8.88 27.82
C LYS A 886 -32.80 -10.03 28.12
N GLY A 887 -32.43 -10.81 27.10
CA GLY A 887 -31.44 -11.89 27.25
C GLY A 887 -30.07 -11.38 27.70
N ILE A 888 -29.60 -10.28 27.10
CA ILE A 888 -28.31 -9.69 27.45
C ILE A 888 -28.35 -9.02 28.83
N LEU A 889 -29.45 -8.34 29.16
CA LEU A 889 -29.63 -7.74 30.48
C LEU A 889 -29.51 -8.79 31.58
N TYR A 890 -30.23 -9.91 31.43
CA TYR A 890 -30.16 -11.04 32.36
C TYR A 890 -28.70 -11.51 32.57
N LEU A 891 -27.91 -11.67 31.50
CA LEU A 891 -26.50 -12.07 31.61
C LEU A 891 -25.65 -11.07 32.39
N HIS A 892 -25.92 -9.78 32.27
CA HIS A 892 -25.11 -8.73 32.90
C HIS A 892 -25.54 -8.40 34.34
N THR A 893 -26.79 -8.65 34.71
CA THR A 893 -27.34 -8.18 36.00
C THR A 893 -27.84 -9.29 36.92
N GLU A 894 -28.33 -10.40 36.35
CA GLU A 894 -29.00 -11.47 37.11
C GLU A 894 -28.18 -12.77 37.15
N ALA A 895 -27.26 -12.99 36.21
CA ALA A 895 -26.31 -14.09 36.28
C ALA A 895 -25.24 -13.81 37.36
N ASP A 896 -24.92 -14.81 38.18
CA ASP A 896 -23.92 -14.70 39.24
C ASP A 896 -22.81 -15.76 39.08
N PRO A 897 -21.55 -15.36 38.83
CA PRO A 897 -21.12 -13.99 38.55
C PRO A 897 -21.59 -13.51 37.17
N PRO A 898 -21.67 -12.18 36.91
CA PRO A 898 -22.19 -11.65 35.64
C PRO A 898 -21.42 -12.19 34.43
N ILE A 899 -22.11 -12.45 33.32
CA ILE A 899 -21.52 -13.06 32.11
C ILE A 899 -21.47 -12.03 30.98
N ILE A 900 -20.28 -11.78 30.43
CA ILE A 900 -20.09 -10.98 29.22
C ILE A 900 -20.07 -11.93 28.01
N HIS A 901 -21.06 -11.81 27.12
CA HIS A 901 -21.24 -12.74 25.99
C HIS A 901 -20.18 -12.59 24.87
N ARG A 902 -19.68 -11.36 24.61
CA ARG A 902 -18.61 -11.03 23.63
C ARG A 902 -18.86 -11.37 22.14
N ASP A 903 -19.98 -11.99 21.76
CA ASP A 903 -20.32 -12.35 20.37
C ASP A 903 -21.79 -12.09 19.97
N ILE A 904 -22.33 -10.91 20.32
CA ILE A 904 -23.72 -10.55 19.98
C ILE A 904 -23.81 -10.03 18.53
N LYS A 905 -24.33 -10.87 17.62
CA LYS A 905 -24.55 -10.57 16.19
C LYS A 905 -25.84 -11.23 15.68
N ALA A 906 -26.38 -10.79 14.53
CA ALA A 906 -27.63 -11.32 13.98
C ALA A 906 -27.62 -12.85 13.68
N ASN A 907 -26.44 -13.45 13.49
CA ASN A 907 -26.30 -14.91 13.36
C ASN A 907 -26.55 -15.66 14.69
N ASN A 908 -26.31 -15.00 15.81
CA ASN A 908 -26.37 -15.55 17.16
C ASN A 908 -27.67 -15.13 17.89
N ILE A 909 -28.62 -14.53 17.17
CA ILE A 909 -29.99 -14.29 17.63
C ILE A 909 -30.88 -15.28 16.88
N LEU A 910 -31.38 -16.29 17.58
CA LEU A 910 -32.23 -17.34 17.03
C LEU A 910 -33.70 -17.11 17.38
N LEU A 911 -34.60 -17.59 16.52
CA LEU A 911 -36.04 -17.35 16.63
C LEU A 911 -36.82 -18.67 16.73
N ASP A 912 -37.63 -18.78 17.78
CA ASP A 912 -38.48 -19.95 18.00
C ASP A 912 -39.73 -19.91 17.11
N SER A 913 -40.63 -20.88 17.26
CA SER A 913 -41.87 -20.97 16.48
C SER A 913 -42.85 -19.80 16.68
N LYS A 914 -42.69 -19.03 17.76
CA LYS A 914 -43.48 -17.82 18.08
C LYS A 914 -42.74 -16.52 17.72
N PHE A 915 -41.57 -16.61 17.08
CA PHE A 915 -40.66 -15.50 16.81
C PHE A 915 -40.13 -14.79 18.06
N THR A 916 -40.09 -15.48 19.20
CA THR A 916 -39.37 -14.98 20.38
C THR A 916 -37.87 -15.10 20.13
N ALA A 917 -37.16 -14.00 20.33
CA ALA A 917 -35.71 -13.95 20.09
C ALA A 917 -34.94 -14.51 21.30
N LYS A 918 -33.98 -15.38 21.01
CA LYS A 918 -33.08 -15.97 22.01
C LYS A 918 -31.62 -15.80 21.59
N VAL A 919 -30.79 -15.39 22.54
CA VAL A 919 -29.33 -15.24 22.34
C VAL A 919 -28.66 -16.62 22.45
N SER A 920 -27.76 -16.92 21.52
CA SER A 920 -27.05 -18.21 21.41
C SER A 920 -25.53 -18.03 21.22
N ASP A 921 -24.78 -19.13 21.28
CA ASP A 921 -23.35 -19.24 20.96
C ASP A 921 -22.41 -18.63 22.02
N PHE A 922 -22.28 -19.32 23.16
CA PHE A 922 -21.53 -18.86 24.32
C PHE A 922 -20.03 -19.22 24.30
N GLY A 923 -19.52 -19.73 23.18
CA GLY A 923 -18.17 -20.32 23.08
C GLY A 923 -17.01 -19.38 23.44
N ILE A 924 -17.19 -18.05 23.36
CA ILE A 924 -16.18 -17.03 23.74
C ILE A 924 -16.59 -16.15 24.93
N SER A 925 -17.73 -16.46 25.54
CA SER A 925 -18.27 -15.74 26.69
C SER A 925 -17.35 -15.87 27.91
N ARG A 926 -17.37 -14.88 28.82
CA ARG A 926 -16.57 -14.89 30.06
C ARG A 926 -17.35 -14.35 31.25
N LEU A 927 -17.01 -14.83 32.44
CA LEU A 927 -17.49 -14.26 33.70
C LEU A 927 -16.79 -12.90 33.95
N ALA A 928 -17.55 -11.91 34.40
CA ALA A 928 -17.07 -10.59 34.79
C ALA A 928 -16.44 -10.65 36.21
N PRO A 929 -15.38 -9.86 36.47
CA PRO A 929 -14.77 -9.80 37.80
C PRO A 929 -15.72 -9.14 38.81
N VAL A 930 -15.85 -9.73 40.01
CA VAL A 930 -16.64 -9.19 41.13
C VAL A 930 -15.75 -8.27 41.97
N SER A 931 -16.25 -7.10 42.37
CA SER A 931 -15.53 -6.07 43.12
C SER A 931 -15.64 -6.23 44.65
N ASP A 932 -14.50 -6.13 45.36
CA ASP A 932 -14.41 -6.27 46.82
C ASP A 932 -14.85 -5.00 47.60
N THR A 933 -15.36 -5.22 48.82
CA THR A 933 -16.04 -4.27 49.74
C THR A 933 -15.14 -3.24 50.45
N LYS A 934 -14.01 -2.84 49.87
CA LYS A 934 -13.20 -1.70 50.36
C LYS A 934 -12.97 -0.72 49.23
N GLY A 935 -13.68 0.41 49.28
CA GLY A 935 -13.76 1.43 48.24
C GLY A 935 -12.43 2.07 47.81
N SER A 936 -11.70 1.38 46.96
CA SER A 936 -10.73 1.94 46.01
C SER A 936 -11.31 1.73 44.61
N GLU A 937 -11.60 2.83 43.91
CA GLU A 937 -12.17 2.81 42.57
C GLU A 937 -11.21 2.10 41.61
N THR A 938 -11.65 0.94 41.10
CA THR A 938 -10.99 0.24 40.00
C THR A 938 -11.27 1.01 38.71
N ALA A 939 -10.28 1.77 38.25
CA ALA A 939 -10.34 2.50 37.01
C ALA A 939 -10.32 1.54 35.81
N HIS A 940 -11.53 1.32 35.27
CA HIS A 940 -11.89 1.24 33.86
C HIS A 940 -12.64 -0.02 33.43
N VAL A 941 -13.97 0.06 33.54
CA VAL A 941 -14.84 -0.27 32.39
C VAL A 941 -15.58 1.00 31.96
N SER A 942 -15.48 1.28 30.66
CA SER A 942 -16.33 2.13 29.80
C SER A 942 -15.86 3.57 29.46
N THR A 943 -15.58 3.81 28.16
CA THR A 943 -16.40 4.78 27.43
C THR A 943 -17.82 4.21 27.41
N VAL A 944 -18.75 4.91 28.03
CA VAL A 944 -20.13 4.46 28.22
C VAL A 944 -20.79 4.18 26.88
N VAL A 945 -21.13 2.90 26.65
CA VAL A 945 -22.53 2.54 26.42
C VAL A 945 -22.86 1.43 27.43
N LYS A 946 -23.62 1.81 28.47
CA LYS A 946 -24.46 0.84 29.19
C LYS A 946 -25.50 0.35 28.18
N GLY A 947 -25.23 -0.78 27.56
CA GLY A 947 -26.03 -1.37 26.49
C GLY A 947 -25.15 -1.90 25.38
N THR A 948 -25.43 -3.13 24.95
CA THR A 948 -25.07 -3.65 23.63
C THR A 948 -25.17 -2.51 22.61
N PRO A 949 -24.17 -2.27 21.75
CA PRO A 949 -24.26 -1.18 20.79
C PRO A 949 -25.60 -1.28 20.05
N VAL A 950 -26.27 -0.13 19.99
CA VAL A 950 -27.49 0.15 19.24
C VAL A 950 -27.34 -0.26 17.76
N SER A 951 -26.17 -0.70 17.30
CA SER A 951 -25.96 -1.25 15.96
C SER A 951 -26.90 -2.43 15.67
N ASN A 952 -27.16 -3.36 16.59
CA ASN A 952 -28.06 -4.48 16.29
C ASN A 952 -29.54 -4.07 16.34
N ALA A 953 -29.95 -3.17 17.24
CA ALA A 953 -31.31 -2.63 17.23
C ALA A 953 -31.57 -1.75 16.00
N ALA A 954 -30.61 -0.93 15.59
CA ALA A 954 -30.66 -0.14 14.37
C ALA A 954 -30.63 -1.02 13.10
N THR A 955 -29.87 -2.12 13.10
CA THR A 955 -29.83 -3.12 12.01
C THR A 955 -31.10 -3.99 11.97
N ILE A 956 -31.78 -4.18 13.11
CA ILE A 956 -33.08 -4.85 13.17
C ILE A 956 -34.20 -3.91 12.70
N LEU A 957 -34.09 -2.60 12.95
CA LEU A 957 -35.11 -1.60 12.62
C LEU A 957 -35.00 -1.00 11.20
N GLN A 958 -33.79 -0.95 10.61
CA GLN A 958 -33.56 -0.78 9.16
C GLN A 958 -33.91 -2.07 8.43
#